data_AF-A0A7H0GIW9-F1
#
_entry.id   AF-A0A7H0GIW9-F1
#
_cell.length_a   1.000
_cell.length_b   1.000
_cell.length_c   1.000
_cell.angle_alpha   90.00
_cell.angle_beta   90.00
_cell.angle_gamma   90.00
#
_symmetry.space_group_name_H-M   'P 1'
#
loop_
_entity.id
_entity.type
_entity.pdbx_description
1 polymer ?
#
loop_
_entity_poly.entity_id
_entity_poly.type
_entity_poly.pdbx_seq_one_letter_code
_entity_poly.pdbx_strand_id
1 'polypeptide(L)'
;MHSVQFEIVKPTDDSAFEDMCARIYGELFEDPMPKINGRRGQAQGGVDVFVNSRAGRVGIQSKRYVDGAITLKMVEKELERAEKKKVPIVKLIVATTAAADASLLHSVQDLSDERVAAGQFPVEIEFWDDICRHIRGNGKLQRDYAPNAPGAMFHEQRESNLALQTTALRIESKLDGAIGLPGARADSVNKFISDQLDGINDLLKACRFRDSLEAVARLGSDMSVLDQHQQARWYLQRALCTWHLEDGKTAVADFLKAAELYPGDEKMAAAGVRGLLLNDDIAGAVAAGATAVARFPMSAHVWTAYTNARMFNGEDVKLADAPAAMRSSADVLQAVALARKMVGDLAGANLVITQALDVPDAGFFVRRTALAMALEVATADPIQSAFELRPGANLNALKLAISHLTPRKERLWDIQSIEARADTLVHLAYAYNLTGQAEEALKLVEEARHVDALSPELQRVALDAYRRLDRLDEILVNGRAWLDQLEEAALILVAEVASDAGDIALVEAATAAIQKVPCSEPKVLDIMQAMRWIALWRSKDGRAQATAEVKAVNWATIDSLPLICGGARILHLTGEEAECDVAVSRAKELVPDSSQGQAALQLADLYYAVRKHVEAARIYERFAPIGHRTELHVRLLVCYVRSGARKKARELLTSLPGDWAADEHIRRLALELGQQAADWDFLVPLAERLCESAPKSSGAGCSDSSWASRPRRCSDSTKIWRPYLTSLMAIIDKSRSLLRLS
;
A
#
# COMPACT_ATOMS: atom_id res chain seq x y z
N MET A 1 -5.74 33.76 1.23
CA MET A 1 -6.08 32.73 2.24
C MET A 1 -7.28 31.80 2.01
N HIS A 2 -8.04 31.81 0.90
CA HIS A 2 -9.41 31.22 0.87
C HIS A 2 -9.50 29.82 0.27
N SER A 3 -9.18 28.88 1.14
CA SER A 3 -9.61 27.52 1.02
C SER A 3 -11.19 27.53 1.13
N VAL A 4 -12.04 27.37 0.08
CA VAL A 4 -13.14 26.34 -0.11
C VAL A 4 -13.46 25.23 0.87
N GLN A 5 -13.43 25.53 2.16
CA GLN A 5 -13.32 24.52 3.20
C GLN A 5 -14.39 23.47 2.88
N PHE A 6 -14.01 22.20 2.76
CA PHE A 6 -14.95 21.19 3.24
C PHE A 6 -15.18 21.63 4.66
N GLU A 7 -16.33 22.28 4.85
CA GLU A 7 -16.66 22.88 6.11
C GLU A 7 -16.75 21.68 7.03
N ILE A 8 -15.69 21.49 7.82
CA ILE A 8 -15.72 20.56 8.94
C ILE A 8 -16.91 21.09 9.70
N VAL A 9 -18.00 20.33 9.68
CA VAL A 9 -19.29 20.83 10.11
C VAL A 9 -19.13 21.12 11.58
N LYS A 10 -19.41 22.37 11.99
CA LYS A 10 -19.40 22.71 13.41
C LYS A 10 -20.31 21.74 14.14
N PRO A 11 -19.90 21.18 15.28
CA PRO A 11 -20.72 20.25 16.03
C PRO A 11 -22.10 20.82 16.33
N THR A 12 -23.11 19.95 16.33
CA THR A 12 -24.51 20.32 16.43
C THR A 12 -24.89 20.91 17.80
N ASP A 13 -24.14 20.53 18.84
CA ASP A 13 -24.35 20.95 20.23
C ASP A 13 -23.04 20.90 21.04
N ASP A 14 -23.08 21.39 22.28
CA ASP A 14 -21.91 21.44 23.18
C ASP A 14 -21.32 20.05 23.43
N SER A 15 -22.15 19.01 23.53
CA SER A 15 -21.71 17.63 23.81
C SER A 15 -20.97 17.05 22.61
N ALA A 16 -21.48 17.29 21.40
CA ALA A 16 -20.83 16.88 20.18
C ALA A 16 -19.47 17.60 20.00
N PHE A 17 -19.33 18.83 20.47
CA PHE A 17 -18.04 19.53 20.43
C PHE A 17 -17.04 19.01 21.48
N GLU A 18 -17.51 18.68 22.68
CA GLU A 18 -16.70 18.05 23.72
C GLU A 18 -16.16 16.68 23.28
N ASP A 19 -17.02 15.84 22.66
CA ASP A 19 -16.63 14.56 22.05
C ASP A 19 -15.61 14.75 20.91
N MET A 20 -15.82 15.78 20.09
CA MET A 20 -14.91 16.11 18.99
C MET A 20 -13.53 16.52 19.52
N CYS A 21 -13.47 17.42 20.51
CA CYS A 21 -12.23 17.82 21.17
C CYS A 21 -11.52 16.62 21.81
N ALA A 22 -12.25 15.70 22.45
CA ALA A 22 -11.64 14.52 23.05
C ALA A 22 -10.92 13.65 22.02
N ARG A 23 -11.54 13.38 20.86
CA ARG A 23 -10.89 12.64 19.77
C ARG A 23 -9.69 13.38 19.18
N ILE A 24 -9.83 14.67 18.90
CA ILE A 24 -8.78 15.46 18.26
C ILE A 24 -7.56 15.56 19.17
N TYR A 25 -7.73 16.00 20.41
CA TYR A 25 -6.60 16.14 21.33
C TYR A 25 -6.07 14.78 21.79
N GLY A 26 -6.90 13.74 21.89
CA GLY A 26 -6.45 12.37 22.12
C GLY A 26 -5.47 11.91 21.06
N GLU A 27 -5.80 12.14 19.78
CA GLU A 27 -4.90 11.82 18.68
C GLU A 27 -3.63 12.70 18.66
N LEU A 28 -3.77 14.01 18.89
CA LEU A 28 -2.63 14.95 18.92
C LEU A 28 -1.61 14.66 20.02
N PHE A 29 -2.06 14.15 21.17
CA PHE A 29 -1.20 13.83 22.31
C PHE A 29 -0.89 12.33 22.42
N GLU A 30 -1.24 11.53 21.41
CA GLU A 30 -1.05 10.07 21.39
C GLU A 30 -1.73 9.35 22.58
N ASP A 31 -2.83 9.91 23.11
CA ASP A 31 -3.63 9.29 24.16
C ASP A 31 -4.74 8.43 23.53
N PRO A 32 -4.67 7.09 23.63
CA PRO A 32 -5.70 6.21 23.08
C PRO A 32 -7.03 6.28 23.85
N MET A 33 -7.05 6.90 25.05
CA MET A 33 -8.24 6.93 25.92
C MET A 33 -8.46 8.30 26.61
N PRO A 34 -8.66 9.40 25.84
CA PRO A 34 -9.01 10.71 26.39
C PRO A 34 -10.28 10.62 27.24
N LYS A 35 -10.33 11.37 28.35
CA LYS A 35 -11.40 11.31 29.36
C LYS A 35 -12.20 12.59 29.42
N ILE A 36 -13.44 12.54 28.99
CA ILE A 36 -14.41 13.63 29.18
C ILE A 36 -14.81 13.73 30.66
N ASN A 37 -14.77 14.96 31.19
CA ASN A 37 -14.91 15.36 32.59
C ASN A 37 -16.33 15.89 32.87
N GLY A 38 -17.19 15.03 33.40
CA GLY A 38 -18.51 15.40 33.92
C GLY A 38 -19.67 15.28 32.92
N ARG A 39 -20.90 15.51 33.41
CA ARG A 39 -22.16 15.58 32.64
C ARG A 39 -22.80 16.95 32.89
N ARG A 40 -23.64 17.45 31.96
CA ARG A 40 -24.43 18.69 32.14
C ARG A 40 -25.06 18.74 33.54
N GLY A 41 -24.71 19.75 34.33
CA GLY A 41 -25.21 19.96 35.71
C GLY A 41 -24.25 19.55 36.84
N GLN A 42 -23.14 18.87 36.55
CA GLN A 42 -22.05 18.68 37.51
C GLN A 42 -21.02 19.80 37.37
N ALA A 43 -20.40 20.20 38.48
CA ALA A 43 -19.34 21.21 38.44
C ALA A 43 -18.07 20.60 37.81
N GLN A 44 -17.84 20.84 36.52
CA GLN A 44 -16.70 20.32 35.75
C GLN A 44 -15.37 21.00 36.13
N GLY A 45 -15.42 22.12 36.85
CA GLY A 45 -14.22 22.75 37.39
C GLY A 45 -13.34 23.40 36.34
N GLY A 46 -13.89 23.87 35.22
CA GLY A 46 -13.13 24.57 34.17
C GLY A 46 -12.27 23.67 33.30
N VAL A 47 -12.52 22.35 33.29
CA VAL A 47 -11.96 21.41 32.32
C VAL A 47 -13.06 20.44 31.87
N ASP A 48 -13.25 20.28 30.56
CA ASP A 48 -14.24 19.37 29.97
C ASP A 48 -13.61 18.06 29.49
N VAL A 49 -12.34 18.03 29.09
CA VAL A 49 -11.64 16.82 28.66
C VAL A 49 -10.26 16.73 29.29
N PHE A 50 -9.85 15.55 29.72
CA PHE A 50 -8.47 15.24 30.09
C PHE A 50 -7.82 14.37 29.03
N VAL A 51 -6.60 14.76 28.65
CA VAL A 51 -5.75 14.00 27.75
C VAL A 51 -4.39 13.79 28.40
N ASN A 52 -3.82 12.59 28.32
CA ASN A 52 -2.49 12.31 28.85
C ASN A 52 -1.44 12.58 27.75
N SER A 53 -0.61 13.60 27.96
CA SER A 53 0.57 13.84 27.14
C SER A 53 1.84 13.27 27.80
N ARG A 54 2.94 13.20 27.06
CA ARG A 54 4.26 12.81 27.59
C ARG A 54 4.75 13.71 28.74
N ALA A 55 4.31 14.97 28.77
CA ALA A 55 4.64 15.95 29.82
C ALA A 55 3.69 15.90 31.03
N GLY A 56 2.60 15.13 30.95
CA GLY A 56 1.57 15.03 31.98
C GLY A 56 0.17 15.29 31.45
N ARG A 57 -0.80 15.36 32.36
CA ARG A 57 -2.23 15.49 32.01
C ARG A 57 -2.56 16.90 31.52
N VAL A 58 -3.08 17.02 30.31
CA VAL A 58 -3.57 18.27 29.72
C VAL A 58 -5.08 18.35 29.95
N GLY A 59 -5.58 19.51 30.38
CA GLY A 59 -7.01 19.80 30.45
C GLY A 59 -7.44 20.55 29.20
N ILE A 60 -8.56 20.16 28.61
CA ILE A 60 -9.22 20.87 27.51
C ILE A 60 -10.55 21.40 28.04
N GLN A 61 -10.80 22.69 27.90
CA GLN A 61 -12.13 23.28 28.09
C GLN A 61 -12.73 23.55 26.71
N SER A 62 -13.78 22.84 26.36
CA SER A 62 -14.50 23.00 25.10
C SER A 62 -15.65 23.99 25.26
N LYS A 63 -15.69 25.02 24.42
CA LYS A 63 -16.79 25.97 24.42
C LYS A 63 -17.35 26.19 23.03
N ARG A 64 -18.55 25.67 22.79
CA ARG A 64 -19.26 25.94 21.54
C ARG A 64 -19.90 27.32 21.59
N TYR A 65 -19.62 28.12 20.57
CA TYR A 65 -20.25 29.39 20.29
C TYR A 65 -20.91 29.33 18.90
N VAL A 66 -22.20 29.66 18.87
CA VAL A 66 -22.98 29.74 17.63
C VAL A 66 -22.88 31.13 17.03
N ASP A 67 -23.00 32.21 17.84
CA ASP A 67 -22.98 33.62 17.37
C ASP A 67 -22.46 34.64 18.42
N GLY A 68 -21.32 34.40 19.08
CA GLY A 68 -20.76 35.34 20.07
C GLY A 68 -19.26 35.23 20.30
N ALA A 69 -18.65 36.32 20.76
CA ALA A 69 -17.21 36.41 21.05
C ALA A 69 -16.89 35.82 22.43
N ILE A 70 -15.91 34.91 22.47
CA ILE A 70 -15.23 34.53 23.72
C ILE A 70 -14.38 35.72 24.19
N THR A 71 -14.29 35.95 25.49
CA THR A 71 -13.56 37.10 26.06
C THR A 71 -12.48 36.62 27.04
N LEU A 72 -11.44 37.43 27.27
CA LEU A 72 -10.36 37.09 28.21
C LEU A 72 -10.91 36.75 29.60
N LYS A 73 -11.91 37.52 30.08
CA LYS A 73 -12.60 37.26 31.36
C LYS A 73 -13.23 35.88 31.44
N MET A 74 -13.64 35.29 30.32
CA MET A 74 -14.18 33.94 30.30
C MET A 74 -13.05 32.91 30.45
N VAL A 75 -11.91 33.12 29.77
CA VAL A 75 -10.71 32.27 29.92
C VAL A 75 -10.18 32.33 31.36
N GLU A 76 -10.03 33.53 31.93
CA GLU A 76 -9.65 33.75 33.34
C GLU A 76 -10.60 33.04 34.30
N LYS A 77 -11.91 33.09 34.04
CA LYS A 77 -12.90 32.43 34.88
C LYS A 77 -12.81 30.89 34.83
N GLU A 78 -12.49 30.31 33.68
CA GLU A 78 -12.28 28.86 33.59
C GLU A 78 -10.96 28.44 34.27
N LEU A 79 -9.92 29.29 34.18
CA LEU A 79 -8.69 29.12 34.95
C LEU A 79 -8.92 29.15 36.46
N GLU A 80 -9.61 30.17 36.97
CA GLU A 80 -9.97 30.27 38.39
C GLU A 80 -10.74 29.05 38.88
N ARG A 81 -11.61 28.47 38.03
CA ARG A 81 -12.36 27.25 38.35
C ARG A 81 -11.44 26.03 38.42
N ALA A 82 -10.51 25.87 37.49
CA ALA A 82 -9.54 24.79 37.48
C ALA A 82 -8.62 24.86 38.71
N GLU A 83 -8.19 26.06 39.09
CA GLU A 83 -7.37 26.31 40.27
C GLU A 83 -8.12 26.06 41.58
N LYS A 84 -9.34 26.61 41.72
CA LYS A 84 -10.16 26.44 42.91
C LYS A 84 -10.51 24.97 43.18
N LYS A 85 -10.64 24.18 42.12
CA LYS A 85 -10.84 22.73 42.21
C LYS A 85 -9.55 21.91 42.30
N LYS A 86 -8.38 22.55 42.23
CA LYS A 86 -7.05 21.92 42.24
C LYS A 86 -6.96 20.78 41.22
N VAL A 87 -7.41 21.04 40.00
CA VAL A 87 -7.40 20.04 38.93
C VAL A 87 -5.95 19.71 38.57
N PRO A 88 -5.52 18.43 38.60
CA PRO A 88 -4.12 18.06 38.36
C PRO A 88 -3.82 18.04 36.86
N ILE A 89 -3.52 19.21 36.29
CA ILE A 89 -3.13 19.40 34.89
C ILE A 89 -1.81 20.14 34.75
N VAL A 90 -1.07 19.86 33.68
CA VAL A 90 0.19 20.51 33.32
C VAL A 90 0.01 21.63 32.30
N LYS A 91 -1.15 21.70 31.65
CA LYS A 91 -1.54 22.73 30.68
C LYS A 91 -3.06 22.75 30.53
N LEU A 92 -3.64 23.93 30.34
CA LEU A 92 -5.05 24.11 29.97
C LEU A 92 -5.16 24.60 28.52
N ILE A 93 -5.96 23.93 27.69
CA ILE A 93 -6.32 24.38 26.33
C ILE A 93 -7.79 24.75 26.32
N VAL A 94 -8.12 25.97 25.93
CA VAL A 94 -9.50 26.44 25.75
C VAL A 94 -9.83 26.33 24.27
N ALA A 95 -10.55 25.26 23.89
CA ALA A 95 -10.97 24.99 22.53
C ALA A 95 -12.34 25.63 22.25
N THR A 96 -12.48 26.40 21.17
CA THR A 96 -13.73 27.10 20.86
C THR A 96 -14.15 26.98 19.39
N THR A 97 -15.47 26.93 19.13
CA THR A 97 -16.01 27.02 17.75
C THR A 97 -16.11 28.47 17.23
N ALA A 98 -15.63 29.44 18.02
CA ALA A 98 -15.51 30.83 17.60
C ALA A 98 -14.41 31.01 16.54
N ALA A 99 -14.56 32.05 15.71
CA ALA A 99 -13.54 32.45 14.74
C ALA A 99 -12.29 32.99 15.46
N ALA A 100 -11.15 32.98 14.77
CA ALA A 100 -9.89 33.49 15.32
C ALA A 100 -9.99 34.97 15.74
N ASP A 101 -9.49 35.27 16.94
CA ASP A 101 -9.38 36.63 17.48
C ASP A 101 -7.93 36.89 17.92
N ALA A 102 -7.23 37.71 17.14
CA ALA A 102 -5.82 38.01 17.38
C ALA A 102 -5.58 38.79 18.69
N SER A 103 -6.51 39.67 19.09
CA SER A 103 -6.39 40.44 20.33
C SER A 103 -6.55 39.52 21.54
N LEU A 104 -7.50 38.58 21.46
CA LEU A 104 -7.70 37.59 22.51
C LEU A 104 -6.54 36.60 22.57
N LEU A 105 -6.05 36.11 21.42
CA LEU A 105 -4.89 35.22 21.36
C LEU A 105 -3.68 35.83 22.07
N HIS A 106 -3.35 37.09 21.75
CA HIS A 106 -2.23 37.79 22.37
C HIS A 106 -2.43 37.97 23.88
N SER A 107 -3.64 38.36 24.30
CA SER A 107 -3.95 38.49 25.73
C SER A 107 -3.86 37.17 26.49
N VAL A 108 -4.21 36.04 25.86
CA VAL A 108 -4.07 34.70 26.46
C VAL A 108 -2.61 34.25 26.50
N GLN A 109 -1.79 34.63 25.50
CA GLN A 109 -0.35 34.39 25.50
C GLN A 109 0.35 35.14 26.63
N ASP A 110 0.08 36.45 26.78
CA ASP A 110 0.63 37.26 27.88
C ASP A 110 0.25 36.66 29.24
N LEU A 111 -1.03 36.28 29.41
CA LEU A 111 -1.50 35.60 30.62
C LEU A 111 -0.79 34.26 30.84
N SER A 112 -0.53 33.48 29.79
CA SER A 112 0.19 32.21 29.90
C SER A 112 1.65 32.43 30.33
N ASP A 113 2.33 33.43 29.77
CA ASP A 113 3.72 33.75 30.09
C ASP A 113 3.87 34.22 31.54
N GLU A 114 2.96 35.08 32.02
CA GLU A 114 2.90 35.50 33.42
C GLU A 114 2.72 34.30 34.37
N ARG A 115 1.86 33.34 34.00
CA ARG A 115 1.61 32.13 34.80
C ARG A 115 2.81 31.20 34.84
N VAL A 116 3.48 31.00 33.71
CA VAL A 116 4.69 30.18 33.65
C VAL A 116 5.80 30.82 34.50
N ALA A 117 5.97 32.14 34.44
CA ALA A 117 6.90 32.87 35.29
C ALA A 117 6.59 32.71 36.80
N ALA A 118 5.31 32.58 37.14
CA ALA A 118 4.85 32.31 38.50
C ALA A 118 4.89 30.82 38.91
N GLY A 119 5.40 29.91 38.06
CA GLY A 119 5.46 28.47 38.32
C GLY A 119 4.11 27.75 38.25
N GLN A 120 3.12 28.36 37.61
CA GLN A 120 1.78 27.80 37.37
C GLN A 120 1.70 27.16 35.99
N PHE A 121 0.66 26.36 35.74
CA PHE A 121 0.46 25.75 34.42
C PHE A 121 0.07 26.80 33.36
N PRO A 122 0.60 26.69 32.12
CA PRO A 122 0.26 27.56 31.00
C PRO A 122 -1.18 27.35 30.51
N VAL A 123 -1.71 28.37 29.82
CA VAL A 123 -3.02 28.36 29.16
C VAL A 123 -2.87 28.64 27.67
N GLU A 124 -3.62 27.95 26.84
CA GLU A 124 -3.70 28.20 25.41
C GLU A 124 -5.16 28.32 24.98
N ILE A 125 -5.42 29.10 23.94
CA ILE A 125 -6.72 29.17 23.29
C ILE A 125 -6.60 28.66 21.86
N GLU A 126 -7.46 27.73 21.47
CA GLU A 126 -7.55 27.23 20.10
C GLU A 126 -8.92 27.57 19.52
N PHE A 127 -8.91 28.31 18.42
CA PHE A 127 -10.11 28.70 17.71
C PHE A 127 -10.55 27.60 16.73
N TRP A 128 -11.71 27.79 16.11
CA TRP A 128 -12.27 26.81 15.20
C TRP A 128 -11.32 26.47 14.04
N ASP A 129 -10.60 27.48 13.54
CA ASP A 129 -9.62 27.29 12.46
C ASP A 129 -8.38 26.50 12.88
N ASP A 130 -8.01 26.54 14.17
CA ASP A 130 -6.90 25.77 14.74
C ASP A 130 -7.31 24.31 14.91
N ILE A 131 -8.52 24.06 15.42
CA ILE A 131 -9.12 22.72 15.52
C ILE A 131 -9.27 22.09 14.12
N CYS A 132 -9.74 22.87 13.14
CA CYS A 132 -9.80 22.42 11.76
C CYS A 132 -8.42 22.13 11.15
N ARG A 133 -7.36 22.82 11.61
CA ARG A 133 -5.99 22.58 11.17
C ARG A 133 -5.47 21.25 11.72
N HIS A 134 -5.75 20.94 12.98
CA HIS A 134 -5.41 19.65 13.59
C HIS A 134 -6.06 18.47 12.87
N ILE A 135 -7.35 18.60 12.51
CA ILE A 135 -8.07 17.58 11.74
C ILE A 135 -7.46 17.38 10.36
N ARG A 136 -7.07 18.47 9.69
CA ARG A 136 -6.43 18.40 8.36
C ARG A 136 -4.99 17.88 8.43
N GLY A 137 -4.27 18.13 9.52
CA GLY A 137 -2.91 17.66 9.72
C GLY A 137 -2.79 16.19 10.11
N ASN A 138 -3.90 15.47 10.27
CA ASN A 138 -3.91 14.07 10.71
C ASN A 138 -4.81 13.21 9.82
N GLY A 139 -4.23 12.20 9.16
CA GLY A 139 -4.94 11.33 8.20
C GLY A 139 -6.12 10.57 8.80
N LYS A 140 -6.03 10.13 10.06
CA LYS A 140 -7.11 9.45 10.76
C LYS A 140 -8.26 10.40 11.12
N LEU A 141 -7.94 11.60 11.60
CA LEU A 141 -8.96 12.63 11.86
C LEU A 141 -9.63 13.11 10.57
N GLN A 142 -8.89 13.17 9.44
CA GLN A 142 -9.49 13.45 8.13
C GLN A 142 -10.49 12.36 7.71
N ARG A 143 -10.17 11.08 7.91
CA ARG A 143 -11.12 9.97 7.63
C ARG A 143 -12.40 10.11 8.45
N ASP A 144 -12.28 10.48 9.72
CA ASP A 144 -13.42 10.54 10.65
C ASP A 144 -14.33 11.75 10.44
N TYR A 145 -13.74 12.92 10.16
CA TYR A 145 -14.43 14.22 10.12
C TYR A 145 -14.52 14.85 8.73
N ALA A 146 -13.83 14.30 7.74
CA ALA A 146 -13.85 14.74 6.35
C ALA A 146 -13.71 13.57 5.34
N PRO A 147 -14.55 12.50 5.40
CA PRO A 147 -14.40 11.27 4.61
C PRO A 147 -14.51 11.47 3.08
N ASN A 148 -15.04 12.61 2.62
CA ASN A 148 -15.09 12.98 1.19
C ASN A 148 -13.81 13.69 0.73
N ALA A 149 -12.76 13.64 1.56
CA ALA A 149 -11.42 14.11 1.29
C ALA A 149 -10.88 13.49 -0.02
N PRO A 150 -10.42 14.29 -1.00
CA PRO A 150 -9.92 13.80 -2.28
C PRO A 150 -8.66 12.88 -2.30
N GLY A 151 -8.31 12.24 -1.19
CA GLY A 151 -7.28 11.16 -1.17
C GLY A 151 -7.78 9.80 -1.59
N ALA A 152 -9.09 9.69 -1.73
CA ALA A 152 -9.73 8.59 -2.44
C ALA A 152 -9.78 8.80 -3.97
N MET A 153 -9.21 9.90 -4.52
CA MET A 153 -9.45 10.30 -5.92
C MET A 153 -8.69 9.50 -6.96
N PHE A 154 -7.52 8.97 -6.63
CA PHE A 154 -6.72 8.19 -7.56
C PHE A 154 -6.46 6.78 -7.04
N HIS A 155 -7.28 6.29 -6.10
CA HIS A 155 -7.07 5.01 -5.44
C HIS A 155 -7.01 3.79 -6.40
N GLU A 156 -7.50 3.96 -7.63
CA GLU A 156 -7.49 2.95 -8.70
C GLU A 156 -6.51 3.29 -9.83
N GLN A 157 -6.12 4.56 -10.00
CA GLN A 157 -4.91 4.92 -10.73
C GLN A 157 -3.64 4.42 -9.98
N ARG A 158 -3.71 4.36 -8.63
CA ARG A 158 -2.73 3.74 -7.69
C ARG A 158 -2.30 2.33 -8.11
N GLU A 159 -3.14 1.64 -8.89
CA GLU A 159 -3.02 0.22 -9.24
C GLU A 159 -3.02 -0.02 -10.76
N SER A 160 -3.33 0.99 -11.58
CA SER A 160 -3.07 0.93 -13.04
C SER A 160 -1.56 0.89 -13.31
N ASN A 161 -0.78 1.59 -12.49
CA ASN A 161 0.67 1.42 -12.39
C ASN A 161 1.10 0.02 -11.95
N LEU A 162 0.20 -0.88 -11.52
CA LEU A 162 0.59 -2.25 -11.22
C LEU A 162 1.04 -2.99 -12.48
N ALA A 163 0.66 -2.56 -13.70
CA ALA A 163 1.25 -3.08 -14.93
C ALA A 163 2.74 -2.68 -15.07
N LEU A 164 3.10 -1.45 -14.67
CA LEU A 164 4.49 -0.99 -14.55
C LEU A 164 5.21 -1.67 -13.38
N GLN A 165 4.56 -1.87 -12.22
CA GLN A 165 5.12 -2.64 -11.11
C GLN A 165 5.33 -4.11 -11.52
N THR A 166 4.40 -4.71 -12.25
CA THR A 166 4.50 -6.09 -12.74
C THR A 166 5.57 -6.19 -13.81
N THR A 167 5.79 -5.15 -14.63
CA THR A 167 6.90 -5.09 -15.59
C THR A 167 8.25 -4.92 -14.90
N ALA A 168 8.35 -4.10 -13.85
CA ALA A 168 9.55 -3.97 -13.00
C ALA A 168 9.82 -5.19 -12.10
N LEU A 169 8.80 -6.04 -11.87
CA LEU A 169 8.90 -7.32 -11.16
C LEU A 169 8.99 -8.51 -12.15
N ARG A 170 9.01 -8.26 -13.46
CA ARG A 170 9.26 -9.34 -14.43
C ARG A 170 10.68 -9.82 -14.21
N ILE A 171 10.81 -11.11 -13.98
CA ILE A 171 12.08 -11.81 -14.03
C ILE A 171 12.71 -11.61 -15.42
N GLU A 172 13.57 -10.60 -15.60
CA GLU A 172 14.55 -10.53 -16.70
C GLU A 172 15.76 -11.40 -16.35
N SER A 173 15.53 -12.61 -15.85
CA SER A 173 16.62 -13.40 -15.28
C SER A 173 17.66 -13.71 -16.35
N LYS A 174 18.90 -13.34 -16.05
CA LYS A 174 20.05 -14.20 -16.36
C LYS A 174 19.64 -15.63 -16.03
N LEU A 175 19.72 -16.53 -17.03
CA LEU A 175 19.30 -17.93 -16.95
C LEU A 175 20.20 -18.74 -15.99
N ASP A 176 20.06 -18.40 -14.71
CA ASP A 176 20.89 -18.85 -13.61
C ASP A 176 20.37 -20.22 -13.19
N GLY A 177 21.03 -21.26 -13.70
CA GLY A 177 20.78 -22.66 -13.37
C GLY A 177 22.10 -23.39 -13.19
N ALA A 178 22.05 -24.70 -12.93
CA ALA A 178 23.16 -25.59 -12.55
C ALA A 178 24.56 -25.07 -12.94
N ILE A 179 25.23 -24.40 -11.99
CA ILE A 179 26.62 -23.97 -12.11
C ILE A 179 27.49 -25.10 -11.60
N GLY A 180 28.45 -25.55 -12.41
CA GLY A 180 29.36 -26.61 -12.00
C GLY A 180 30.62 -26.65 -12.84
N LEU A 181 31.71 -27.11 -12.23
CA LEU A 181 33.00 -27.30 -12.88
C LEU A 181 33.42 -28.78 -12.84
N PRO A 182 34.17 -29.26 -13.84
CA PRO A 182 34.81 -30.57 -13.74
C PRO A 182 35.81 -30.56 -12.58
N GLY A 183 35.85 -31.66 -11.83
CA GLY A 183 36.79 -31.82 -10.73
C GLY A 183 38.24 -31.93 -11.22
N ALA A 184 39.19 -31.83 -10.29
CA ALA A 184 40.59 -32.10 -10.60
C ALA A 184 40.79 -33.49 -11.23
N ARG A 185 41.67 -33.59 -12.23
CA ARG A 185 42.02 -34.88 -12.82
C ARG A 185 43.20 -35.49 -12.08
N ALA A 186 43.24 -36.81 -11.99
CA ALA A 186 44.35 -37.53 -11.34
C ALA A 186 45.70 -37.27 -12.04
N ASP A 187 45.66 -37.01 -13.35
CA ASP A 187 46.78 -36.72 -14.24
C ASP A 187 47.05 -35.21 -14.42
N SER A 188 46.43 -34.33 -13.62
CA SER A 188 46.70 -32.89 -13.66
C SER A 188 48.19 -32.61 -13.49
N VAL A 189 48.75 -31.74 -14.35
CA VAL A 189 50.18 -31.38 -14.32
C VAL A 189 50.56 -30.71 -13.01
N ASN A 190 49.65 -29.88 -12.48
CA ASN A 190 49.85 -29.19 -11.20
C ASN A 190 48.65 -29.44 -10.27
N LYS A 191 48.82 -30.32 -9.29
CA LYS A 191 47.76 -30.65 -8.32
C LYS A 191 47.40 -29.45 -7.42
N PHE A 192 48.38 -28.66 -7.01
CA PHE A 192 48.15 -27.47 -6.20
C PHE A 192 47.25 -26.44 -6.92
N ILE A 193 47.49 -26.19 -8.21
CA ILE A 193 46.60 -25.34 -9.03
C ILE A 193 45.19 -25.95 -9.11
N SER A 194 45.10 -27.28 -9.23
CA SER A 194 43.80 -27.96 -9.30
C SER A 194 43.01 -27.80 -7.99
N ASP A 195 43.68 -27.91 -6.83
CA ASP A 195 43.08 -27.71 -5.51
C ASP A 195 42.62 -26.24 -5.33
N GLN A 196 43.39 -25.28 -5.85
CA GLN A 196 42.98 -23.86 -5.85
C GLN A 196 41.75 -23.63 -6.73
N LEU A 197 41.70 -24.21 -7.93
CA LEU A 197 40.51 -24.15 -8.80
C LEU A 197 39.30 -24.82 -8.14
N ASP A 198 39.48 -25.90 -7.36
CA ASP A 198 38.40 -26.53 -6.59
C ASP A 198 37.90 -25.59 -5.48
N GLY A 199 38.79 -24.93 -4.73
CA GLY A 199 38.42 -23.91 -3.75
C GLY A 199 37.68 -22.72 -4.35
N ILE A 200 38.07 -22.25 -5.54
CA ILE A 200 37.35 -21.20 -6.28
C ILE A 200 35.95 -21.68 -6.69
N ASN A 201 35.80 -22.94 -7.09
CA ASN A 201 34.50 -23.53 -7.42
C ASN A 201 33.56 -23.59 -6.20
N ASP A 202 34.08 -23.82 -5.00
CA ASP A 202 33.26 -23.78 -3.78
C ASP A 202 32.78 -22.36 -3.45
N LEU A 203 33.62 -21.33 -3.70
CA LEU A 203 33.19 -19.94 -3.64
C LEU A 203 32.08 -19.63 -4.67
N LEU A 204 32.19 -20.15 -5.90
CA LEU A 204 31.16 -19.98 -6.94
C LEU A 204 29.82 -20.60 -6.53
N LYS A 205 29.84 -21.82 -5.96
CA LYS A 205 28.63 -22.48 -5.43
C LYS A 205 27.99 -21.70 -4.28
N ALA A 206 28.80 -21.02 -3.47
CA ALA A 206 28.35 -20.11 -2.42
C ALA A 206 27.95 -18.71 -2.95
N CYS A 207 27.95 -18.51 -4.28
CA CYS A 207 27.69 -17.25 -4.94
C CYS A 207 28.62 -16.10 -4.50
N ARG A 208 29.86 -16.43 -4.11
CA ARG A 208 30.93 -15.49 -3.73
C ARG A 208 31.75 -15.06 -4.96
N PHE A 209 31.06 -14.54 -5.97
CA PHE A 209 31.62 -14.24 -7.29
C PHE A 209 32.77 -13.24 -7.30
N ARG A 210 32.76 -12.22 -6.43
CA ARG A 210 33.84 -11.22 -6.34
C ARG A 210 35.11 -11.85 -5.81
N ASP A 211 34.98 -12.68 -4.77
CA ASP A 211 36.13 -13.35 -4.17
C ASP A 211 36.67 -14.43 -5.13
N SER A 212 35.77 -15.13 -5.82
CA SER A 212 36.12 -16.04 -6.92
C SER A 212 36.87 -15.31 -8.03
N LEU A 213 36.42 -14.11 -8.43
CA LEU A 213 37.06 -13.31 -9.48
C LEU A 213 38.48 -12.89 -9.07
N GLU A 214 38.66 -12.45 -7.83
CA GLU A 214 39.97 -12.09 -7.31
C GLU A 214 40.91 -13.30 -7.26
N ALA A 215 40.43 -14.44 -6.77
CA ALA A 215 41.21 -15.67 -6.68
C ALA A 215 41.57 -16.22 -8.08
N VAL A 216 40.62 -16.25 -9.02
CA VAL A 216 40.87 -16.74 -10.38
C VAL A 216 41.82 -15.79 -11.13
N ALA A 217 41.69 -14.48 -10.99
CA ALA A 217 42.60 -13.52 -11.60
C ALA A 217 44.05 -13.69 -11.14
N ARG A 218 44.27 -13.92 -9.84
CA ARG A 218 45.61 -14.21 -9.29
C ARG A 218 46.19 -15.51 -9.84
N LEU A 219 45.37 -16.55 -10.00
CA LEU A 219 45.80 -17.84 -10.53
C LEU A 219 46.18 -17.77 -12.02
N GLY A 220 45.53 -16.89 -12.78
CA GLY A 220 45.73 -16.72 -14.22
C GLY A 220 46.80 -15.70 -14.60
N SER A 221 47.63 -15.23 -13.66
CA SER A 221 48.68 -14.24 -13.95
C SER A 221 49.74 -14.77 -14.94
N ASP A 222 49.91 -16.08 -15.00
CA ASP A 222 50.72 -16.77 -16.00
C ASP A 222 49.98 -18.02 -16.50
N MET A 223 49.39 -17.95 -17.69
CA MET A 223 48.62 -19.06 -18.27
C MET A 223 49.52 -20.22 -18.76
N SER A 224 50.84 -20.01 -18.89
CA SER A 224 51.76 -21.02 -19.44
C SER A 224 51.99 -22.20 -18.49
N VAL A 225 51.74 -22.01 -17.18
CA VAL A 225 51.90 -23.06 -16.16
C VAL A 225 50.67 -23.94 -15.97
N LEU A 226 49.56 -23.61 -16.64
CA LEU A 226 48.30 -24.35 -16.57
C LEU A 226 48.21 -25.34 -17.75
N ASP A 227 47.82 -26.58 -17.47
CA ASP A 227 47.44 -27.50 -18.54
C ASP A 227 46.10 -27.11 -19.21
N GLN A 228 45.79 -27.69 -20.37
CA GLN A 228 44.61 -27.34 -21.15
C GLN A 228 43.29 -27.47 -20.36
N HIS A 229 43.18 -28.45 -19.46
CA HIS A 229 42.01 -28.64 -18.62
C HIS A 229 41.93 -27.56 -17.53
N GLN A 230 43.06 -27.23 -16.91
CA GLN A 230 43.15 -26.14 -15.94
C GLN A 230 42.84 -24.78 -16.57
N GLN A 231 43.33 -24.52 -17.78
CA GLN A 231 42.99 -23.31 -18.54
C GLN A 231 41.49 -23.25 -18.84
N ALA A 232 40.89 -24.34 -19.30
CA ALA A 232 39.44 -24.37 -19.55
C ALA A 232 38.62 -24.09 -18.27
N ARG A 233 39.02 -24.68 -17.13
CA ARG A 233 38.41 -24.40 -15.83
C ARG A 233 38.57 -22.95 -15.40
N TRP A 234 39.75 -22.37 -15.62
CA TRP A 234 40.02 -20.97 -15.34
C TRP A 234 39.12 -20.03 -16.15
N TYR A 235 39.01 -20.25 -17.46
CA TYR A 235 38.13 -19.48 -18.34
C TYR A 235 36.67 -19.60 -17.91
N LEU A 236 36.18 -20.81 -17.63
CA LEU A 236 34.80 -21.01 -17.17
C LEU A 236 34.53 -20.32 -15.82
N GLN A 237 35.46 -20.40 -14.86
CA GLN A 237 35.33 -19.71 -13.58
C GLN A 237 35.30 -18.19 -13.74
N ARG A 238 36.17 -17.64 -14.58
CA ARG A 238 36.20 -16.21 -14.87
C ARG A 238 34.91 -15.77 -15.58
N ALA A 239 34.43 -16.52 -16.56
CA ALA A 239 33.17 -16.27 -17.26
C ALA A 239 31.98 -16.22 -16.31
N LEU A 240 31.89 -17.17 -15.36
CA LEU A 240 30.82 -17.17 -14.36
C LEU A 240 30.90 -15.95 -13.44
N CYS A 241 32.12 -15.56 -13.03
CA CYS A 241 32.29 -14.37 -12.21
C CYS A 241 31.88 -13.09 -12.94
N THR A 242 32.39 -12.87 -14.15
CA THR A 242 32.08 -11.67 -14.94
C THR A 242 30.60 -11.62 -15.31
N TRP A 243 29.98 -12.76 -15.65
CA TRP A 243 28.55 -12.81 -15.92
C TRP A 243 27.69 -12.33 -14.74
N HIS A 244 28.07 -12.65 -13.50
CA HIS A 244 27.30 -12.29 -12.31
C HIS A 244 27.67 -10.93 -11.68
N LEU A 245 28.84 -10.39 -12.00
CA LEU A 245 29.33 -9.09 -11.50
C LEU A 245 29.19 -7.96 -12.52
N GLU A 246 29.11 -8.29 -13.80
CA GLU A 246 29.00 -7.38 -14.93
C GLU A 246 27.79 -7.82 -15.79
N ASP A 247 27.94 -7.87 -17.12
CA ASP A 247 26.89 -8.30 -18.05
C ASP A 247 27.24 -9.61 -18.78
N GLY A 248 26.24 -10.20 -19.44
CA GLY A 248 26.39 -11.46 -20.17
C GLY A 248 27.37 -11.41 -21.34
N LYS A 249 27.52 -10.26 -22.01
CA LYS A 249 28.37 -10.12 -23.20
C LYS A 249 29.85 -10.16 -22.83
N THR A 250 30.23 -9.59 -21.69
CA THR A 250 31.63 -9.66 -21.20
C THR A 250 32.10 -11.09 -20.94
N ALA A 251 31.19 -12.00 -20.59
CA ALA A 251 31.51 -13.40 -20.30
C ALA A 251 31.57 -14.31 -21.55
N VAL A 252 31.03 -13.87 -22.69
CA VAL A 252 30.90 -14.70 -23.91
C VAL A 252 32.23 -15.30 -24.35
N ALA A 253 33.27 -14.47 -24.48
CA ALA A 253 34.56 -14.91 -24.98
C ALA A 253 35.16 -16.03 -24.12
N ASP A 254 35.00 -15.93 -22.80
CA ASP A 254 35.54 -16.91 -21.86
C ASP A 254 34.71 -18.20 -21.84
N PHE A 255 33.38 -18.12 -21.90
CA PHE A 255 32.52 -19.30 -22.04
C PHE A 255 32.86 -20.10 -23.30
N LEU A 256 32.97 -19.41 -24.44
CA LEU A 256 33.33 -20.03 -25.71
C LEU A 256 34.75 -20.59 -25.68
N LYS A 257 35.71 -19.87 -25.06
CA LYS A 257 37.09 -20.34 -24.96
C LYS A 257 37.22 -21.58 -24.08
N ALA A 258 36.49 -21.65 -22.97
CA ALA A 258 36.46 -22.83 -22.12
C ALA A 258 35.94 -24.07 -22.88
N ALA A 259 34.86 -23.89 -23.66
CA ALA A 259 34.30 -24.94 -24.51
C ALA A 259 35.26 -25.41 -25.62
N GLU A 260 35.94 -24.46 -26.27
CA GLU A 260 36.94 -24.73 -27.31
C GLU A 260 38.15 -25.51 -26.77
N LEU A 261 38.64 -25.12 -25.59
CA LEU A 261 39.82 -25.74 -24.99
C LEU A 261 39.55 -27.15 -24.51
N TYR A 262 38.34 -27.48 -24.04
CA TYR A 262 38.07 -28.80 -23.50
C TYR A 262 36.66 -29.32 -23.86
N PRO A 263 36.38 -29.55 -25.15
CA PRO A 263 35.05 -29.91 -25.65
C PRO A 263 34.61 -31.34 -25.25
N GLY A 264 35.50 -32.10 -24.61
CA GLY A 264 35.24 -33.45 -24.12
C GLY A 264 34.43 -33.52 -22.84
N ASP A 265 34.25 -32.40 -22.15
CA ASP A 265 33.59 -32.32 -20.86
C ASP A 265 32.18 -31.74 -20.96
N GLU A 266 31.26 -32.27 -20.16
CA GLU A 266 29.84 -31.90 -20.19
C GLU A 266 29.60 -30.45 -19.76
N LYS A 267 30.36 -29.92 -18.79
CA LYS A 267 30.18 -28.56 -18.28
C LYS A 267 30.79 -27.53 -19.23
N MET A 268 31.88 -27.91 -19.91
CA MET A 268 32.46 -27.09 -20.98
C MET A 268 31.56 -27.05 -22.22
N ALA A 269 30.90 -28.16 -22.56
CA ALA A 269 29.88 -28.16 -23.62
C ALA A 269 28.69 -27.26 -23.25
N ALA A 270 28.19 -27.35 -22.01
CA ALA A 270 27.14 -26.47 -21.50
C ALA A 270 27.56 -24.99 -21.48
N ALA A 271 28.82 -24.70 -21.14
CA ALA A 271 29.41 -23.36 -21.22
C ALA A 271 29.38 -22.81 -22.65
N GLY A 272 29.73 -23.62 -23.65
CA GLY A 272 29.67 -23.23 -25.06
C GLY A 272 28.26 -22.84 -25.51
N VAL A 273 27.25 -23.64 -25.14
CA VAL A 273 25.83 -23.34 -25.42
C VAL A 273 25.43 -22.01 -24.77
N ARG A 274 25.80 -21.80 -23.50
CA ARG A 274 25.54 -20.55 -22.79
C ARG A 274 26.24 -19.35 -23.44
N GLY A 275 27.50 -19.51 -23.84
CA GLY A 275 28.27 -18.46 -24.53
C GLY A 275 27.60 -18.03 -25.84
N LEU A 276 27.10 -18.97 -26.64
CA LEU A 276 26.36 -18.68 -27.87
C LEU A 276 25.05 -17.93 -27.58
N LEU A 277 24.31 -18.37 -26.56
CA LEU A 277 23.05 -17.73 -26.17
C LEU A 277 23.26 -16.29 -25.67
N LEU A 278 24.29 -16.06 -24.84
CA LEU A 278 24.66 -14.73 -24.36
C LEU A 278 25.23 -13.82 -25.46
N ASN A 279 25.65 -14.40 -26.59
CA ASN A 279 26.08 -13.70 -27.80
C ASN A 279 24.92 -13.44 -28.77
N ASP A 280 23.67 -13.61 -28.33
CA ASP A 280 22.46 -13.48 -29.14
C ASP A 280 22.38 -14.46 -30.34
N ASP A 281 23.21 -15.51 -30.38
CA ASP A 281 23.19 -16.58 -31.40
C ASP A 281 22.31 -17.76 -30.95
N ILE A 282 20.99 -17.53 -30.99
CA ILE A 282 19.98 -18.52 -30.56
C ILE A 282 20.05 -19.80 -31.40
N ALA A 283 20.17 -19.67 -32.73
CA ALA A 283 20.22 -20.81 -33.63
C ALA A 283 21.47 -21.67 -33.41
N GLY A 284 22.63 -21.02 -33.24
CA GLY A 284 23.88 -21.69 -32.87
C GLY A 284 23.79 -22.37 -31.51
N ALA A 285 23.20 -21.71 -30.51
CA ALA A 285 23.00 -22.29 -29.18
C ALA A 285 22.11 -23.54 -29.21
N VAL A 286 21.02 -23.52 -29.98
CA VAL A 286 20.14 -24.70 -30.15
C VAL A 286 20.88 -25.85 -30.84
N ALA A 287 21.63 -25.58 -31.92
CA ALA A 287 22.40 -26.59 -32.63
C ALA A 287 23.51 -27.21 -31.75
N ALA A 288 24.25 -26.37 -31.02
CA ALA A 288 25.27 -26.80 -30.08
C ALA A 288 24.66 -27.61 -28.92
N GLY A 289 23.51 -27.17 -28.39
CA GLY A 289 22.79 -27.86 -27.32
C GLY A 289 22.26 -29.23 -27.74
N ALA A 290 21.71 -29.35 -28.95
CA ALA A 290 21.27 -30.63 -29.51
C ALA A 290 22.45 -31.62 -29.65
N THR A 291 23.61 -31.12 -30.10
CA THR A 291 24.83 -31.92 -30.19
C THR A 291 25.33 -32.36 -28.82
N ALA A 292 25.33 -31.43 -27.85
CA ALA A 292 25.79 -31.69 -26.49
C ALA A 292 24.89 -32.69 -25.76
N VAL A 293 23.55 -32.57 -25.87
CA VAL A 293 22.61 -33.48 -25.18
C VAL A 293 22.67 -34.89 -25.75
N ALA A 294 22.93 -35.05 -27.05
CA ALA A 294 23.15 -36.36 -27.67
C ALA A 294 24.43 -37.04 -27.13
N ARG A 295 25.46 -36.24 -26.81
CA ARG A 295 26.73 -36.72 -26.26
C ARG A 295 26.67 -36.98 -24.75
N PHE A 296 25.97 -36.13 -24.01
CA PHE A 296 25.88 -36.16 -22.55
C PHE A 296 24.42 -36.23 -22.08
N PRO A 297 23.68 -37.32 -22.40
CA PRO A 297 22.24 -37.40 -22.17
C PRO A 297 21.82 -37.40 -20.69
N MET A 298 22.76 -37.64 -19.78
CA MET A 298 22.53 -37.65 -18.33
C MET A 298 23.07 -36.40 -17.63
N SER A 299 23.53 -35.40 -18.39
CA SER A 299 24.08 -34.16 -17.84
C SER A 299 23.00 -33.12 -17.57
N ALA A 300 22.78 -32.79 -16.30
CA ALA A 300 21.86 -31.70 -15.93
C ALA A 300 22.36 -30.34 -16.45
N HIS A 301 23.68 -30.11 -16.48
CA HIS A 301 24.27 -28.86 -16.98
C HIS A 301 23.98 -28.64 -18.47
N VAL A 302 24.20 -29.68 -19.28
CA VAL A 302 23.91 -29.63 -20.72
C VAL A 302 22.41 -29.52 -20.96
N TRP A 303 21.59 -30.29 -20.24
CA TRP A 303 20.15 -30.24 -20.40
C TRP A 303 19.57 -28.87 -20.06
N THR A 304 20.01 -28.23 -18.97
CA THR A 304 19.59 -26.88 -18.61
C THR A 304 20.06 -25.85 -19.64
N ALA A 305 21.32 -25.89 -20.08
CA ALA A 305 21.83 -24.96 -21.09
C ALA A 305 21.11 -25.10 -22.44
N TYR A 306 20.80 -26.33 -22.85
CA TYR A 306 20.03 -26.58 -24.07
C TYR A 306 18.57 -26.15 -23.91
N THR A 307 17.94 -26.44 -22.78
CA THR A 307 16.57 -25.99 -22.47
C THR A 307 16.47 -24.47 -22.55
N ASN A 308 17.45 -23.76 -22.01
CA ASN A 308 17.58 -22.32 -22.15
C ASN A 308 17.58 -21.88 -23.62
N ALA A 309 18.41 -22.48 -24.47
CA ALA A 309 18.42 -22.16 -25.90
C ALA A 309 17.06 -22.44 -26.59
N ARG A 310 16.43 -23.59 -26.28
CA ARG A 310 15.12 -23.97 -26.82
C ARG A 310 14.01 -23.00 -26.42
N MET A 311 14.01 -22.54 -25.16
CA MET A 311 13.06 -21.56 -24.65
C MET A 311 13.15 -20.24 -25.43
N PHE A 312 14.37 -19.73 -25.65
CA PHE A 312 14.59 -18.51 -26.45
C PHE A 312 14.29 -18.70 -27.93
N ASN A 313 14.31 -19.94 -28.43
CA ASN A 313 13.84 -20.32 -29.75
C ASN A 313 12.31 -20.45 -29.85
N GLY A 314 11.58 -20.24 -28.74
CA GLY A 314 10.11 -20.30 -28.68
C GLY A 314 9.53 -21.70 -28.54
N GLU A 315 10.33 -22.70 -28.14
CA GLU A 315 9.85 -24.07 -27.94
C GLU A 315 9.18 -24.26 -26.57
N ASP A 316 8.09 -25.04 -26.53
CA ASP A 316 7.41 -25.49 -25.31
C ASP A 316 8.15 -26.69 -24.69
N VAL A 317 9.02 -26.43 -23.71
CA VAL A 317 9.81 -27.45 -23.01
C VAL A 317 9.06 -27.98 -21.78
N LYS A 318 8.94 -29.30 -21.67
CA LYS A 318 8.19 -29.98 -20.60
C LYS A 318 9.11 -30.76 -19.67
N LEU A 319 8.66 -30.99 -18.43
CA LEU A 319 9.40 -31.84 -17.47
C LEU A 319 9.66 -33.26 -18.01
N ALA A 320 8.76 -33.78 -18.86
CA ALA A 320 8.93 -35.09 -19.49
C ALA A 320 10.14 -35.15 -20.43
N ASP A 321 10.59 -34.01 -20.96
CA ASP A 321 11.76 -33.88 -21.83
C ASP A 321 13.08 -34.01 -21.04
N ALA A 322 13.02 -33.84 -19.72
CA ALA A 322 14.16 -34.12 -18.85
C ALA A 322 14.33 -35.64 -18.64
N PRO A 323 15.57 -36.16 -18.66
CA PRO A 323 15.87 -37.53 -18.27
C PRO A 323 15.30 -37.87 -16.89
N ALA A 324 14.74 -39.08 -16.75
CA ALA A 324 14.00 -39.46 -15.53
C ALA A 324 14.81 -39.29 -14.23
N ALA A 325 16.12 -39.55 -14.27
CA ALA A 325 17.00 -39.45 -13.12
C ALA A 325 17.23 -38.01 -12.60
N MET A 326 16.99 -36.98 -13.42
CA MET A 326 17.23 -35.58 -13.05
C MET A 326 15.96 -34.75 -12.89
N ARG A 327 14.76 -35.34 -13.07
CA ARG A 327 13.47 -34.62 -12.95
C ARG A 327 13.21 -34.06 -11.56
N SER A 328 13.86 -34.58 -10.52
CA SER A 328 13.77 -34.09 -9.14
C SER A 328 14.87 -33.09 -8.78
N SER A 329 15.76 -32.72 -9.72
CA SER A 329 16.78 -31.71 -9.48
C SER A 329 16.14 -30.32 -9.39
N ALA A 330 16.56 -29.53 -8.40
CA ALA A 330 16.06 -28.16 -8.23
C ALA A 330 16.32 -27.28 -9.47
N ASP A 331 17.49 -27.41 -10.09
CA ASP A 331 17.87 -26.65 -11.29
C ASP A 331 17.06 -27.05 -12.53
N VAL A 332 16.72 -28.34 -12.66
CA VAL A 332 15.86 -28.83 -13.75
C VAL A 332 14.44 -28.34 -13.56
N LEU A 333 13.90 -28.42 -12.33
CA LEU A 333 12.58 -27.90 -12.00
C LEU A 333 12.50 -26.38 -12.23
N GLN A 334 13.54 -25.63 -11.85
CA GLN A 334 13.63 -24.19 -12.12
C GLN A 334 13.59 -23.89 -13.63
N ALA A 335 14.39 -24.59 -14.44
CA ALA A 335 14.39 -24.41 -15.90
C ALA A 335 13.02 -24.72 -16.53
N VAL A 336 12.34 -25.78 -16.07
CA VAL A 336 10.98 -26.11 -16.52
C VAL A 336 9.97 -25.05 -16.08
N ALA A 337 10.09 -24.51 -14.87
CA ALA A 337 9.23 -23.43 -14.40
C ALA A 337 9.39 -22.18 -15.27
N LEU A 338 10.63 -21.81 -15.63
CA LEU A 338 10.91 -20.71 -16.56
C LEU A 338 10.32 -20.98 -17.95
N ALA A 339 10.43 -22.20 -18.47
CA ALA A 339 9.84 -22.59 -19.76
C ALA A 339 8.32 -22.41 -19.78
N ARG A 340 7.64 -22.89 -18.72
CA ARG A 340 6.20 -22.71 -18.55
C ARG A 340 5.80 -21.24 -18.50
N LYS A 341 6.56 -20.42 -17.77
CA LYS A 341 6.33 -18.98 -17.72
C LYS A 341 6.43 -18.36 -19.13
N MET A 342 7.45 -18.73 -19.91
CA MET A 342 7.65 -18.18 -21.26
C MET A 342 6.51 -18.49 -22.23
N VAL A 343 5.81 -19.62 -22.04
CA VAL A 343 4.60 -19.96 -22.83
C VAL A 343 3.29 -19.46 -22.19
N GLY A 344 3.36 -18.67 -21.11
CA GLY A 344 2.21 -18.04 -20.44
C GLY A 344 1.53 -18.89 -19.35
N ASP A 345 2.04 -20.09 -19.03
CA ASP A 345 1.53 -20.94 -17.94
C ASP A 345 2.14 -20.52 -16.60
N LEU A 346 1.77 -19.33 -16.12
CA LEU A 346 2.31 -18.76 -14.88
C LEU A 346 1.90 -19.58 -13.64
N ALA A 347 0.67 -20.08 -13.59
CA ALA A 347 0.19 -20.90 -12.48
C ALA A 347 0.95 -22.24 -12.40
N GLY A 348 1.14 -22.91 -13.54
CA GLY A 348 1.93 -24.13 -13.61
C GLY A 348 3.42 -23.90 -13.35
N ALA A 349 3.98 -22.78 -13.80
CA ALA A 349 5.35 -22.38 -13.45
C ALA A 349 5.52 -22.26 -11.93
N ASN A 350 4.60 -21.58 -11.25
CA ASN A 350 4.64 -21.40 -9.80
C ASN A 350 4.47 -22.73 -9.02
N LEU A 351 3.69 -23.67 -9.54
CA LEU A 351 3.60 -25.02 -8.98
C LEU A 351 4.92 -25.78 -9.09
N VAL A 352 5.58 -25.73 -10.26
CA VAL A 352 6.85 -26.44 -10.49
C VAL A 352 7.97 -25.84 -9.64
N ILE A 353 8.10 -24.51 -9.57
CA ILE A 353 9.17 -23.88 -8.78
C ILE A 353 8.97 -24.10 -7.27
N THR A 354 7.72 -24.22 -6.80
CA THR A 354 7.44 -24.56 -5.41
C THR A 354 7.99 -25.95 -5.06
N GLN A 355 7.88 -26.93 -5.98
CA GLN A 355 8.49 -28.25 -5.79
C GLN A 355 10.03 -28.16 -5.73
N ALA A 356 10.63 -27.23 -6.48
CA ALA A 356 12.07 -27.01 -6.45
C ALA A 356 12.56 -26.48 -5.09
N LEU A 357 11.73 -25.74 -4.35
CA LEU A 357 12.04 -25.25 -3.00
C LEU A 357 12.15 -26.37 -1.97
N ASP A 358 11.41 -27.47 -2.15
CA ASP A 358 11.41 -28.63 -1.23
C ASP A 358 12.65 -29.53 -1.40
N VAL A 359 13.44 -29.29 -2.46
CA VAL A 359 14.69 -30.01 -2.69
C VAL A 359 15.77 -29.50 -1.73
N PRO A 360 16.46 -30.35 -0.94
CA PRO A 360 17.43 -29.92 0.07
C PRO A 360 18.53 -28.99 -0.45
N ASP A 361 18.93 -29.17 -1.71
CA ASP A 361 19.99 -28.40 -2.37
C ASP A 361 19.48 -27.18 -3.15
N ALA A 362 18.25 -26.72 -2.89
CA ALA A 362 17.70 -25.53 -3.54
C ALA A 362 18.63 -24.32 -3.30
N GLY A 363 19.28 -23.85 -4.37
CA GLY A 363 20.24 -22.75 -4.32
C GLY A 363 19.56 -21.38 -4.24
N PHE A 364 20.38 -20.32 -4.18
CA PHE A 364 19.90 -18.93 -4.18
C PHE A 364 19.03 -18.62 -5.41
N PHE A 365 19.43 -19.07 -6.60
CA PHE A 365 18.70 -18.82 -7.84
C PHE A 365 17.32 -19.50 -7.88
N VAL A 366 17.21 -20.72 -7.35
CA VAL A 366 15.90 -21.40 -7.20
C VAL A 366 14.98 -20.59 -6.28
N ARG A 367 15.51 -20.16 -5.12
CA ARG A 367 14.75 -19.35 -4.15
C ARG A 367 14.28 -18.02 -4.73
N ARG A 368 15.16 -17.31 -5.45
CA ARG A 368 14.78 -16.03 -6.06
C ARG A 368 13.73 -16.21 -7.15
N THR A 369 13.86 -17.24 -7.98
CA THR A 369 12.88 -17.55 -9.04
C THR A 369 11.54 -17.88 -8.42
N ALA A 370 11.52 -18.65 -7.32
CA ALA A 370 10.28 -18.97 -6.60
C ALA A 370 9.61 -17.71 -6.03
N LEU A 371 10.38 -16.82 -5.40
CA LEU A 371 9.86 -15.55 -4.89
C LEU A 371 9.23 -14.70 -5.99
N ALA A 372 9.94 -14.52 -7.09
CA ALA A 372 9.47 -13.69 -8.19
C ALA A 372 8.25 -14.30 -8.92
N MET A 373 8.21 -15.63 -9.11
CA MET A 373 7.03 -16.31 -9.65
C MET A 373 5.82 -16.22 -8.72
N ALA A 374 6.03 -16.39 -7.41
CA ALA A 374 4.95 -16.26 -6.43
C ALA A 374 4.41 -14.81 -6.39
N LEU A 375 5.28 -13.81 -6.56
CA LEU A 375 4.88 -12.41 -6.70
C LEU A 375 4.07 -12.19 -7.97
N GLU A 376 4.56 -12.63 -9.12
CA GLU A 376 3.88 -12.46 -10.40
C GLU A 376 2.50 -13.13 -10.41
N VAL A 377 2.37 -14.32 -9.81
CA VAL A 377 1.06 -14.98 -9.61
C VAL A 377 0.17 -14.18 -8.67
N ALA A 378 0.73 -13.64 -7.58
CA ALA A 378 -0.05 -12.87 -6.61
C ALA A 378 -0.53 -11.54 -7.18
N THR A 379 0.18 -10.95 -8.13
CA THR A 379 -0.15 -9.66 -8.75
C THR A 379 -0.72 -9.77 -10.16
N ALA A 380 -0.98 -10.99 -10.65
CA ALA A 380 -1.46 -11.25 -12.01
C ALA A 380 -2.80 -10.55 -12.34
N ASP A 381 -3.69 -10.41 -11.34
CA ASP A 381 -4.90 -9.61 -11.43
C ASP A 381 -4.68 -8.30 -10.66
N PRO A 382 -4.53 -7.15 -11.35
CA PRO A 382 -4.27 -5.88 -10.70
C PRO A 382 -5.37 -5.45 -9.73
N ILE A 383 -6.64 -5.75 -10.02
CA ILE A 383 -7.76 -5.36 -9.17
C ILE A 383 -7.76 -6.21 -7.90
N GLN A 384 -7.52 -7.52 -8.03
CA GLN A 384 -7.41 -8.37 -6.85
C GLN A 384 -6.22 -7.99 -5.98
N SER A 385 -5.10 -7.62 -6.61
CA SER A 385 -3.93 -7.15 -5.89
C SER A 385 -4.20 -5.87 -5.09
N ALA A 386 -4.91 -4.92 -5.72
CA ALA A 386 -5.29 -3.63 -5.17
C ALA A 386 -6.08 -3.68 -3.90
N PHE A 387 -7.12 -4.51 -3.95
CA PHE A 387 -8.11 -4.55 -2.90
C PHE A 387 -7.87 -5.71 -1.95
N GLU A 388 -6.68 -6.33 -2.01
CA GLU A 388 -6.32 -7.46 -1.16
C GLU A 388 -7.30 -8.64 -1.28
N LEU A 389 -7.88 -8.82 -2.47
CA LEU A 389 -8.84 -9.87 -2.82
C LEU A 389 -8.18 -11.11 -3.44
N ARG A 390 -6.85 -11.20 -3.32
CA ARG A 390 -6.03 -12.26 -3.92
C ARG A 390 -6.40 -13.62 -3.30
N PRO A 391 -6.34 -14.73 -4.08
CA PRO A 391 -6.54 -16.07 -3.54
C PRO A 391 -5.56 -16.39 -2.40
N GLY A 392 -6.04 -17.02 -1.33
CA GLY A 392 -5.21 -17.39 -0.17
C GLY A 392 -4.02 -18.29 -0.53
N ALA A 393 -4.15 -19.12 -1.58
CA ALA A 393 -3.06 -19.94 -2.10
C ALA A 393 -1.86 -19.10 -2.57
N ASN A 394 -2.11 -17.95 -3.21
CA ASN A 394 -1.06 -17.05 -3.70
C ASN A 394 -0.30 -16.43 -2.52
N LEU A 395 -1.02 -16.01 -1.47
CA LEU A 395 -0.40 -15.51 -0.23
C LEU A 395 0.43 -16.58 0.47
N ASN A 396 -0.02 -17.84 0.47
CA ASN A 396 0.74 -18.94 1.05
C ASN A 396 2.02 -19.23 0.26
N ALA A 397 1.98 -19.21 -1.07
CA ALA A 397 3.17 -19.35 -1.92
C ALA A 397 4.18 -18.23 -1.67
N LEU A 398 3.72 -16.98 -1.52
CA LEU A 398 4.59 -15.86 -1.14
C LEU A 398 5.24 -16.05 0.22
N LYS A 399 4.45 -16.40 1.25
CA LYS A 399 4.97 -16.65 2.60
C LYS A 399 5.99 -17.77 2.62
N LEU A 400 5.74 -18.84 1.85
CA LEU A 400 6.70 -19.93 1.68
C LEU A 400 8.00 -19.40 1.06
N ALA A 401 7.93 -18.71 -0.08
CA ALA A 401 9.12 -18.17 -0.75
C ALA A 401 9.94 -17.21 0.16
N ILE A 402 9.27 -16.32 0.90
CA ILE A 402 9.90 -15.45 1.92
C ILE A 402 10.67 -16.28 2.95
N SER A 403 10.07 -17.36 3.47
CA SER A 403 10.71 -18.20 4.49
C SER A 403 12.00 -18.85 3.98
N HIS A 404 12.08 -19.17 2.69
CA HIS A 404 13.29 -19.75 2.11
C HIS A 404 14.44 -18.74 2.00
N LEU A 405 14.19 -17.42 2.05
CA LEU A 405 15.25 -16.38 2.08
C LEU A 405 15.67 -15.98 3.51
N THR A 406 15.15 -16.67 4.52
CA THR A 406 15.54 -16.50 5.94
C THR A 406 16.44 -17.65 6.37
N PRO A 407 17.56 -17.42 7.09
CA PRO A 407 18.13 -16.13 7.51
C PRO A 407 18.71 -15.31 6.34
N ARG A 408 18.52 -13.98 6.37
CA ARG A 408 18.93 -13.06 5.29
C ARG A 408 20.45 -12.97 5.12
N LYS A 409 21.23 -13.18 6.18
CA LYS A 409 22.70 -13.08 6.12
C LYS A 409 23.27 -14.05 5.08
N GLU A 410 23.06 -15.34 5.26
CA GLU A 410 23.62 -16.38 4.39
C GLU A 410 22.84 -16.51 3.07
N ARG A 411 21.53 -16.23 3.08
CA ARG A 411 20.65 -16.50 1.93
C ARG A 411 20.40 -15.31 1.01
N LEU A 412 20.86 -14.11 1.39
CA LEU A 412 20.70 -12.89 0.61
C LEU A 412 21.95 -11.99 0.64
N TRP A 413 22.45 -11.64 1.82
CA TRP A 413 23.52 -10.63 1.95
C TRP A 413 24.91 -11.15 1.56
N ASP A 414 25.23 -12.40 1.89
CA ASP A 414 26.50 -13.05 1.51
C ASP A 414 26.59 -13.33 -0.01
N ILE A 415 25.48 -13.22 -0.74
CA ILE A 415 25.41 -13.40 -2.19
C ILE A 415 26.05 -12.20 -2.89
N GLN A 416 27.02 -12.44 -3.79
CA GLN A 416 27.79 -11.39 -4.45
C GLN A 416 27.35 -11.12 -5.90
N SER A 417 26.32 -11.81 -6.42
CA SER A 417 25.76 -11.48 -7.74
C SER A 417 24.99 -10.16 -7.63
N ILE A 418 25.42 -9.15 -8.38
CA ILE A 418 25.00 -7.75 -8.18
C ILE A 418 23.52 -7.58 -8.53
N GLU A 419 23.19 -7.81 -9.80
CA GLU A 419 21.83 -7.69 -10.35
C GLU A 419 20.86 -8.64 -9.64
N ALA A 420 21.25 -9.91 -9.53
CA ALA A 420 20.43 -10.93 -8.88
C ALA A 420 20.04 -10.60 -7.43
N ARG A 421 20.98 -10.04 -6.65
CA ARG A 421 20.70 -9.63 -5.28
C ARG A 421 19.84 -8.38 -5.23
N ALA A 422 20.12 -7.39 -6.09
CA ALA A 422 19.31 -6.18 -6.19
C ALA A 422 17.84 -6.51 -6.50
N ASP A 423 17.58 -7.34 -7.52
CA ASP A 423 16.23 -7.80 -7.85
C ASP A 423 15.58 -8.54 -6.69
N THR A 424 16.33 -9.44 -6.04
CA THR A 424 15.79 -10.22 -4.92
C THR A 424 15.41 -9.32 -3.74
N LEU A 425 16.16 -8.23 -3.49
CA LEU A 425 15.82 -7.25 -2.44
C LEU A 425 14.50 -6.55 -2.73
N VAL A 426 14.32 -6.08 -3.97
CA VAL A 426 13.07 -5.42 -4.42
C VAL A 426 11.89 -6.37 -4.30
N HIS A 427 12.03 -7.59 -4.85
CA HIS A 427 11.00 -8.62 -4.75
C HIS A 427 10.66 -8.96 -3.30
N LEU A 428 11.66 -9.14 -2.44
CA LEU A 428 11.45 -9.54 -1.05
C LEU A 428 10.76 -8.42 -0.25
N ALA A 429 11.19 -7.17 -0.41
CA ALA A 429 10.54 -6.02 0.20
C ALA A 429 9.07 -5.91 -0.25
N TYR A 430 8.82 -6.12 -1.53
CA TYR A 430 7.46 -6.06 -2.07
C TYR A 430 6.59 -7.22 -1.57
N ALA A 431 7.15 -8.43 -1.45
CA ALA A 431 6.48 -9.58 -0.87
C ALA A 431 6.12 -9.37 0.61
N TYR A 432 6.99 -8.69 1.38
CA TYR A 432 6.66 -8.27 2.74
C TYR A 432 5.45 -7.34 2.76
N ASN A 433 5.42 -6.31 1.91
CA ASN A 433 4.25 -5.42 1.81
C ASN A 433 2.96 -6.18 1.47
N LEU A 434 3.00 -7.07 0.46
CA LEU A 434 1.83 -7.84 0.02
C LEU A 434 1.34 -8.84 1.08
N THR A 435 2.21 -9.30 1.98
CA THR A 435 1.87 -10.26 3.05
C THR A 435 1.56 -9.59 4.39
N GLY A 436 1.44 -8.25 4.42
CA GLY A 436 1.08 -7.48 5.61
C GLY A 436 2.25 -7.23 6.57
N GLN A 437 3.50 -7.36 6.11
CA GLN A 437 4.72 -7.22 6.90
C GLN A 437 5.50 -5.95 6.51
N ALA A 438 4.82 -4.82 6.33
CA ALA A 438 5.43 -3.57 5.85
C ALA A 438 6.62 -3.07 6.71
N GLU A 439 6.59 -3.31 8.03
CA GLU A 439 7.74 -3.01 8.91
C GLU A 439 8.99 -3.84 8.57
N GLU A 440 8.84 -5.11 8.16
CA GLU A 440 9.96 -5.93 7.71
C GLU A 440 10.51 -5.45 6.36
N ALA A 441 9.66 -4.92 5.48
CA ALA A 441 10.09 -4.27 4.25
C ALA A 441 10.98 -3.06 4.56
N LEU A 442 10.57 -2.19 5.49
CA LEU A 442 11.37 -1.03 5.90
C LEU A 442 12.70 -1.42 6.57
N LYS A 443 12.71 -2.48 7.40
CA LYS A 443 13.97 -3.01 7.95
C LYS A 443 14.92 -3.48 6.84
N LEU A 444 14.41 -4.17 5.82
CA LEU A 444 15.22 -4.61 4.68
C LEU A 444 15.77 -3.43 3.88
N VAL A 445 14.97 -2.38 3.69
CA VAL A 445 15.38 -1.12 3.03
C VAL A 445 16.52 -0.46 3.82
N GLU A 446 16.40 -0.40 5.14
CA GLU A 446 17.46 0.13 6.00
C GLU A 446 18.73 -0.72 5.94
N GLU A 447 18.62 -2.05 5.99
CA GLU A 447 19.77 -2.96 5.78
C GLU A 447 20.47 -2.66 4.43
N ALA A 448 19.71 -2.51 3.35
CA ALA A 448 20.24 -2.16 2.03
C ALA A 448 20.94 -0.79 2.02
N ARG A 449 20.38 0.20 2.73
CA ARG A 449 21.00 1.53 2.86
C ARG A 449 22.37 1.46 3.54
N HIS A 450 22.53 0.64 4.59
CA HIS A 450 23.79 0.52 5.33
C HIS A 450 24.94 -0.10 4.51
N VAL A 451 24.62 -0.81 3.42
CA VAL A 451 25.60 -1.45 2.54
C VAL A 451 25.64 -0.84 1.13
N ASP A 452 25.13 0.39 0.99
CA ASP A 452 25.06 1.15 -0.26
C ASP A 452 24.36 0.38 -1.42
N ALA A 453 23.32 -0.40 -1.08
CA ALA A 453 22.52 -1.20 -2.01
C ALA A 453 21.08 -0.69 -2.18
N LEU A 454 20.79 0.55 -1.76
CA LEU A 454 19.47 1.15 -1.89
C LEU A 454 19.24 1.63 -3.34
N SER A 455 18.53 0.82 -4.13
CA SER A 455 18.17 1.15 -5.52
C SER A 455 16.89 2.00 -5.60
N PRO A 456 16.65 2.72 -6.72
CA PRO A 456 15.40 3.45 -6.95
C PRO A 456 14.13 2.58 -6.85
N GLU A 457 14.19 1.35 -7.32
CA GLU A 457 13.09 0.39 -7.26
C GLU A 457 12.80 -0.01 -5.81
N LEU A 458 13.84 -0.13 -4.98
CA LEU A 458 13.70 -0.41 -3.55
C LEU A 458 13.18 0.80 -2.79
N GLN A 459 13.57 2.02 -3.17
CA GLN A 459 12.98 3.27 -2.64
C GLN A 459 11.46 3.33 -2.92
N ARG A 460 11.02 2.95 -4.13
CA ARG A 460 9.59 2.85 -4.47
C ARG A 460 8.85 1.89 -3.53
N VAL A 461 9.42 0.72 -3.25
CA VAL A 461 8.81 -0.26 -2.34
C VAL A 461 8.74 0.28 -0.90
N ALA A 462 9.72 1.09 -0.48
CA ALA A 462 9.69 1.78 0.81
C ALA A 462 8.53 2.78 0.91
N LEU A 463 8.27 3.56 -0.16
CA LEU A 463 7.12 4.48 -0.19
C LEU A 463 5.77 3.73 -0.05
N ASP A 464 5.64 2.54 -0.68
CA ASP A 464 4.46 1.69 -0.49
C ASP A 464 4.36 1.15 0.95
N ALA A 465 5.49 0.80 1.57
CA ALA A 465 5.51 0.36 2.97
C ALA A 465 5.06 1.47 3.93
N TYR A 466 5.54 2.71 3.75
CA TYR A 466 5.08 3.86 4.53
C TYR A 466 3.58 4.09 4.38
N ARG A 467 3.05 3.97 3.15
CA ARG A 467 1.61 4.11 2.88
C ARG A 467 0.80 3.06 3.63
N ARG A 468 1.22 1.80 3.60
CA ARG A 468 0.55 0.68 4.32
C ARG A 468 0.57 0.85 5.83
N LEU A 469 1.54 1.58 6.36
CA LEU A 469 1.67 1.90 7.78
C LEU A 469 1.01 3.24 8.16
N ASP A 470 0.32 3.91 7.22
CA ASP A 470 -0.29 5.24 7.39
C ASP A 470 0.73 6.34 7.76
N ARG A 471 2.01 6.17 7.37
CA ARG A 471 3.13 7.09 7.62
C ARG A 471 3.31 8.07 6.46
N LEU A 472 2.26 8.83 6.14
CA LEU A 472 2.20 9.67 4.94
C LEU A 472 3.25 10.80 4.92
N ASP A 473 3.61 11.35 6.09
CA ASP A 473 4.64 12.38 6.20
C ASP A 473 6.01 11.90 5.68
N GLU A 474 6.34 10.63 5.90
CA GLU A 474 7.57 10.02 5.38
C GLU A 474 7.56 9.93 3.86
N ILE A 475 6.38 9.77 3.23
CA ILE A 475 6.27 9.79 1.76
C ILE A 475 6.53 11.21 1.24
N LEU A 476 6.05 12.25 1.94
CA LEU A 476 6.32 13.63 1.55
C LEU A 476 7.80 14.00 1.70
N VAL A 477 8.43 13.62 2.82
CA VAL A 477 9.84 13.90 3.10
C VAL A 477 10.75 13.14 2.15
N ASN A 478 10.60 11.81 2.09
CA ASN A 478 11.46 10.97 1.24
C ASN A 478 11.14 11.17 -0.24
N GLY A 479 9.87 11.36 -0.59
CA GLY A 479 9.46 11.66 -1.96
C GLY A 479 10.18 12.89 -2.51
N ARG A 480 10.27 13.98 -1.75
CA ARG A 480 11.07 15.17 -2.10
C ARG A 480 12.55 14.85 -2.29
N ALA A 481 13.13 14.08 -1.37
CA ALA A 481 14.55 13.76 -1.38
C ALA A 481 14.93 12.84 -2.57
N TRP A 482 14.01 11.99 -3.01
CA TRP A 482 14.26 10.99 -4.05
C TRP A 482 13.73 11.38 -5.43
N LEU A 483 13.08 12.54 -5.59
CA LEU A 483 12.39 12.99 -6.81
C LEU A 483 13.13 12.65 -8.13
N ASP A 484 14.42 12.96 -8.25
CA ASP A 484 15.18 12.77 -9.50
C ASP A 484 15.58 11.29 -9.76
N GLN A 485 15.42 10.41 -8.77
CA GLN A 485 15.74 8.98 -8.86
C GLN A 485 14.47 8.13 -9.06
N LEU A 486 13.31 8.63 -8.66
CA LEU A 486 12.06 7.88 -8.69
C LEU A 486 11.56 7.62 -10.11
N GLU A 487 11.09 6.39 -10.33
CA GLU A 487 10.37 6.01 -11.55
C GLU A 487 8.95 6.60 -11.58
N GLU A 488 8.32 6.58 -12.76
CA GLU A 488 6.98 7.14 -13.00
C GLU A 488 5.94 6.68 -11.96
N ALA A 489 5.88 5.38 -11.66
CA ALA A 489 4.91 4.83 -10.69
C ALA A 489 5.13 5.37 -9.26
N ALA A 490 6.38 5.59 -8.86
CA ALA A 490 6.71 6.15 -7.55
C ALA A 490 6.40 7.66 -7.49
N LEU A 491 6.68 8.38 -8.59
CA LEU A 491 6.34 9.80 -8.73
C LEU A 491 4.83 10.03 -8.65
N ILE A 492 4.02 9.14 -9.24
CA ILE A 492 2.55 9.15 -9.10
C ILE A 492 2.12 9.01 -7.64
N LEU A 493 2.72 8.07 -6.88
CA LEU A 493 2.42 7.92 -5.45
C LEU A 493 2.79 9.17 -4.64
N VAL A 494 3.96 9.77 -4.90
CA VAL A 494 4.40 11.00 -4.23
C VAL A 494 3.46 12.16 -4.56
N ALA A 495 3.13 12.35 -5.84
CA ALA A 495 2.22 13.39 -6.29
C ALA A 495 0.82 13.24 -5.67
N GLU A 496 0.37 12.01 -5.46
CA GLU A 496 -0.91 11.75 -4.82
C GLU A 496 -0.93 12.16 -3.35
N VAL A 497 0.06 11.74 -2.56
CA VAL A 497 0.14 12.12 -1.14
C VAL A 497 0.34 13.62 -1.00
N ALA A 498 1.12 14.23 -1.90
CA ALA A 498 1.28 15.68 -2.00
C ALA A 498 -0.04 16.39 -2.33
N SER A 499 -0.81 15.84 -3.26
CA SER A 499 -2.12 16.36 -3.65
C SER A 499 -3.08 16.41 -2.46
N ASP A 500 -3.09 15.36 -1.64
CA ASP A 500 -3.90 15.29 -0.42
C ASP A 500 -3.49 16.28 0.65
N ALA A 501 -2.18 16.50 0.78
CA ALA A 501 -1.62 17.51 1.66
C ALA A 501 -1.87 18.95 1.15
N GLY A 502 -2.33 19.13 -0.10
CA GLY A 502 -2.44 20.44 -0.75
C GLY A 502 -1.10 21.05 -1.12
N ASP A 503 -0.09 20.20 -1.30
CA ASP A 503 1.30 20.56 -1.59
C ASP A 503 1.53 20.69 -3.09
N ILE A 504 1.07 21.80 -3.64
CA ILE A 504 1.11 22.08 -5.09
C ILE A 504 2.55 22.00 -5.62
N ALA A 505 3.52 22.51 -4.86
CA ALA A 505 4.91 22.56 -5.27
C ALA A 505 5.50 21.15 -5.47
N LEU A 506 5.16 20.21 -4.59
CA LEU A 506 5.62 18.82 -4.74
C LEU A 506 4.92 18.11 -5.92
N VAL A 507 3.63 18.38 -6.15
CA VAL A 507 2.92 17.84 -7.33
C VAL A 507 3.55 18.35 -8.63
N GLU A 508 3.85 19.65 -8.72
CA GLU A 508 4.49 20.24 -9.89
C GLU A 508 5.93 19.72 -10.07
N ALA A 509 6.69 19.55 -8.99
CA ALA A 509 8.02 18.95 -9.04
C ALA A 509 8.00 17.49 -9.51
N ALA A 510 7.05 16.68 -9.00
CA ALA A 510 6.86 15.30 -9.47
C ALA A 510 6.43 15.26 -10.95
N THR A 511 5.57 16.17 -11.39
CA THR A 511 5.17 16.31 -12.80
C THR A 511 6.38 16.62 -13.69
N ALA A 512 7.25 17.54 -13.25
CA ALA A 512 8.47 17.88 -13.98
C ALA A 512 9.46 16.71 -14.01
N ALA A 513 9.54 15.90 -12.96
CA ALA A 513 10.34 14.68 -12.93
C ALA A 513 9.81 13.63 -13.93
N ILE A 514 8.48 13.43 -14.00
CA ILE A 514 7.86 12.50 -14.96
C ILE A 514 8.19 12.87 -16.41
N GLN A 515 8.19 14.16 -16.75
CA GLN A 515 8.53 14.61 -18.11
C GLN A 515 9.97 14.29 -18.52
N LYS A 516 10.86 13.97 -17.57
CA LYS A 516 12.24 13.52 -17.84
C LYS A 516 12.33 12.00 -18.04
N VAL A 517 11.28 11.24 -17.70
CA VAL A 517 11.28 9.77 -17.79
C VAL A 517 11.17 9.35 -19.27
N PRO A 518 12.04 8.47 -19.80
CA PRO A 518 12.17 8.20 -21.25
C PRO A 518 10.95 7.60 -21.96
N CYS A 519 9.89 7.20 -21.26
CA CYS A 519 8.73 6.50 -21.81
C CYS A 519 7.46 6.76 -20.98
N SER A 520 7.06 8.01 -20.75
CA SER A 520 5.84 8.29 -19.99
C SER A 520 4.58 7.85 -20.75
N GLU A 521 3.63 7.18 -20.09
CA GLU A 521 2.36 6.89 -20.74
C GLU A 521 1.64 8.20 -21.17
N PRO A 522 0.99 8.26 -22.34
CA PRO A 522 0.44 9.50 -22.89
C PRO A 522 -0.54 10.23 -21.95
N LYS A 523 -1.18 9.50 -21.03
CA LYS A 523 -2.20 10.02 -20.10
C LYS A 523 -1.67 10.30 -18.69
N VAL A 524 -0.38 10.08 -18.41
CA VAL A 524 0.15 10.31 -17.06
C VAL A 524 0.16 11.79 -16.70
N LEU A 525 0.44 12.67 -17.65
CA LEU A 525 0.35 14.11 -17.41
C LEU A 525 -1.08 14.58 -17.11
N ASP A 526 -2.10 13.90 -17.64
CA ASP A 526 -3.49 14.17 -17.30
C ASP A 526 -3.82 13.78 -15.85
N ILE A 527 -3.25 12.66 -15.38
CA ILE A 527 -3.34 12.25 -13.97
C ILE A 527 -2.69 13.32 -13.09
N MET A 528 -1.49 13.77 -13.46
CA MET A 528 -0.77 14.82 -12.74
C MET A 528 -1.55 16.14 -12.71
N GLN A 529 -2.18 16.52 -13.82
CA GLN A 529 -3.02 17.71 -13.89
C GLN A 529 -4.25 17.58 -12.98
N ALA A 530 -4.89 16.42 -12.97
CA ALA A 530 -6.01 16.14 -12.07
C ALA A 530 -5.57 16.20 -10.59
N MET A 531 -4.41 15.62 -10.26
CA MET A 531 -3.79 15.73 -8.93
C MET A 531 -3.45 17.18 -8.57
N ARG A 532 -3.01 17.99 -9.52
CA ARG A 532 -2.73 19.41 -9.31
C ARG A 532 -4.01 20.19 -9.01
N TRP A 533 -5.12 19.93 -9.71
CA TRP A 533 -6.40 20.55 -9.37
C TRP A 533 -6.87 20.21 -7.96
N ILE A 534 -6.64 18.98 -7.51
CA ILE A 534 -6.94 18.58 -6.13
C ILE A 534 -6.00 19.26 -5.15
N ALA A 535 -4.70 19.35 -5.46
CA ALA A 535 -3.73 20.05 -4.62
C ALA A 535 -4.10 21.51 -4.47
N LEU A 536 -4.44 22.18 -5.58
CA LEU A 536 -5.00 23.54 -5.60
C LEU A 536 -6.28 23.61 -4.78
N TRP A 537 -7.16 22.63 -4.92
CA TRP A 537 -8.39 22.54 -4.15
C TRP A 537 -8.15 22.26 -2.67
N ARG A 538 -7.05 21.66 -2.25
CA ARG A 538 -6.71 21.42 -0.84
C ARG A 538 -5.94 22.59 -0.26
N SER A 539 -5.20 23.27 -1.11
CA SER A 539 -4.39 24.40 -0.74
C SER A 539 -5.25 25.53 -0.20
N LYS A 540 -4.59 26.33 0.62
CA LYS A 540 -5.25 27.37 1.38
C LYS A 540 -5.67 28.55 0.48
N ASP A 541 -5.21 28.63 -0.78
CA ASP A 541 -5.52 29.73 -1.72
C ASP A 541 -5.88 29.33 -3.15
N GLY A 542 -5.62 28.10 -3.55
CA GLY A 542 -5.70 27.66 -4.94
C GLY A 542 -7.10 27.32 -5.43
N ARG A 543 -8.16 27.52 -4.65
CA ARG A 543 -9.48 26.98 -5.00
C ARG A 543 -10.23 27.75 -6.07
N ALA A 544 -10.13 29.08 -6.03
CA ALA A 544 -10.64 29.91 -7.12
C ALA A 544 -9.93 29.55 -8.43
N GLN A 545 -8.61 29.29 -8.35
CA GLN A 545 -7.83 28.84 -9.49
C GLN A 545 -8.26 27.44 -9.98
N ALA A 546 -8.38 26.45 -9.08
CA ALA A 546 -8.86 25.11 -9.45
C ALA A 546 -10.22 25.19 -10.16
N THR A 547 -11.16 25.96 -9.59
CA THR A 547 -12.51 26.16 -10.16
C THR A 547 -12.43 26.79 -11.55
N ALA A 548 -11.67 27.87 -11.71
CA ALA A 548 -11.52 28.55 -12.98
C ALA A 548 -10.90 27.66 -14.05
N GLU A 549 -9.87 26.88 -13.69
CA GLU A 549 -9.21 25.94 -14.60
C GLU A 549 -10.17 24.84 -15.05
N VAL A 550 -10.92 24.19 -14.15
CA VAL A 550 -11.85 23.10 -14.54
C VAL A 550 -13.06 23.60 -15.33
N LYS A 551 -13.54 24.84 -15.09
CA LYS A 551 -14.63 25.44 -15.87
C LYS A 551 -14.22 25.80 -17.30
N ALA A 552 -12.94 26.12 -17.50
CA ALA A 552 -12.43 26.48 -18.83
C ALA A 552 -12.30 25.26 -19.76
N VAL A 553 -12.37 24.03 -19.22
CA VAL A 553 -12.24 22.80 -20.00
C VAL A 553 -13.53 22.51 -20.77
N ASN A 554 -13.41 22.22 -22.06
CA ASN A 554 -14.51 21.68 -22.85
C ASN A 554 -14.66 20.17 -22.62
N TRP A 555 -15.41 19.79 -21.58
CA TRP A 555 -15.56 18.41 -21.14
C TRP A 555 -16.12 17.45 -22.18
N ALA A 556 -16.93 17.92 -23.13
CA ALA A 556 -17.53 17.09 -24.16
C ALA A 556 -16.50 16.47 -25.13
N THR A 557 -15.31 17.07 -25.25
CA THR A 557 -14.29 16.64 -26.21
C THR A 557 -13.13 15.87 -25.58
N ILE A 558 -13.05 15.81 -24.25
CA ILE A 558 -11.94 15.16 -23.55
C ILE A 558 -12.01 13.64 -23.73
N ASP A 559 -10.86 13.00 -23.99
CA ASP A 559 -10.67 11.55 -24.20
C ASP A 559 -9.83 10.89 -23.09
N SER A 560 -9.53 11.65 -22.04
CA SER A 560 -8.81 11.21 -20.86
C SER A 560 -9.76 11.00 -19.67
N LEU A 561 -10.08 9.74 -19.39
CA LEU A 561 -10.92 9.36 -18.25
C LEU A 561 -10.37 9.86 -16.91
N PRO A 562 -9.06 9.77 -16.60
CA PRO A 562 -8.50 10.32 -15.36
C PRO A 562 -8.69 11.84 -15.23
N LEU A 563 -8.48 12.59 -16.33
CA LEU A 563 -8.67 14.04 -16.33
C LEU A 563 -10.13 14.42 -16.06
N ILE A 564 -11.06 13.73 -16.74
CA ILE A 564 -12.50 13.90 -16.55
C ILE A 564 -12.89 13.58 -15.10
N CYS A 565 -12.37 12.48 -14.54
CA CYS A 565 -12.64 12.10 -13.16
C CYS A 565 -12.17 13.17 -12.17
N GLY A 566 -10.96 13.72 -12.36
CA GLY A 566 -10.46 14.82 -11.53
C GLY A 566 -11.31 16.07 -11.64
N GLY A 567 -11.57 16.52 -12.87
CA GLY A 567 -12.32 17.75 -13.15
C GLY A 567 -13.77 17.72 -12.68
N ALA A 568 -14.51 16.65 -13.03
CA ALA A 568 -15.91 16.47 -12.65
C ALA A 568 -16.11 16.53 -11.14
N ARG A 569 -15.17 15.97 -10.38
CA ARG A 569 -15.24 15.99 -8.92
C ARG A 569 -14.99 17.40 -8.36
N ILE A 570 -14.02 18.16 -8.90
CA ILE A 570 -13.86 19.58 -8.50
C ILE A 570 -15.12 20.37 -8.85
N LEU A 571 -15.70 20.17 -10.03
CA LEU A 571 -16.94 20.83 -10.45
C LEU A 571 -18.11 20.55 -9.49
N HIS A 572 -18.28 19.28 -9.09
CA HIS A 572 -19.29 18.91 -8.09
C HIS A 572 -19.02 19.59 -6.74
N LEU A 573 -17.77 19.63 -6.30
CA LEU A 573 -17.39 20.28 -5.03
C LEU A 573 -17.61 21.80 -5.05
N THR A 574 -17.54 22.42 -6.21
CA THR A 574 -17.81 23.85 -6.42
C THR A 574 -19.28 24.17 -6.69
N GLY A 575 -20.13 23.15 -6.86
CA GLY A 575 -21.55 23.32 -7.20
C GLY A 575 -21.81 23.65 -8.68
N GLU A 576 -20.85 23.41 -9.56
CA GLU A 576 -20.94 23.64 -11.01
C GLU A 576 -21.55 22.40 -11.69
N GLU A 577 -22.82 22.14 -11.37
CA GLU A 577 -23.50 20.88 -11.69
C GLU A 577 -23.69 20.66 -13.21
N ALA A 578 -23.88 21.73 -13.99
CA ALA A 578 -24.08 21.62 -15.45
C ALA A 578 -22.83 21.08 -16.16
N GLU A 579 -21.68 21.67 -15.88
CA GLU A 579 -20.38 21.22 -16.39
C GLU A 579 -20.01 19.84 -15.81
N CYS A 580 -20.32 19.59 -14.54
CA CYS A 580 -20.12 18.28 -13.91
C CYS A 580 -20.91 17.18 -14.65
N ASP A 581 -22.17 17.42 -14.99
CA ASP A 581 -23.00 16.44 -15.70
C ASP A 581 -22.51 16.17 -17.12
N VAL A 582 -21.98 17.19 -17.82
CA VAL A 582 -21.32 17.00 -19.13
C VAL A 582 -20.09 16.11 -18.98
N ALA A 583 -19.23 16.38 -17.99
CA ALA A 583 -18.04 15.59 -17.71
C ALA A 583 -18.38 14.14 -17.34
N VAL A 584 -19.35 13.93 -16.46
CA VAL A 584 -19.81 12.59 -16.05
C VAL A 584 -20.42 11.81 -17.22
N SER A 585 -21.18 12.48 -18.09
CA SER A 585 -21.73 11.86 -19.30
C SER A 585 -20.61 11.44 -20.25
N ARG A 586 -19.60 12.28 -20.42
CA ARG A 586 -18.43 11.94 -21.23
C ARG A 586 -17.65 10.76 -20.66
N ALA A 587 -17.43 10.71 -19.34
CA ALA A 587 -16.78 9.56 -18.69
C ALA A 587 -17.50 8.25 -19.00
N LYS A 588 -18.85 8.26 -18.95
CA LYS A 588 -19.67 7.09 -19.30
C LYS A 588 -19.51 6.67 -20.76
N GLU A 589 -19.41 7.61 -21.70
CA GLU A 589 -19.18 7.30 -23.12
C GLU A 589 -17.82 6.63 -23.36
N LEU A 590 -16.79 7.05 -22.62
CA LEU A 590 -15.44 6.46 -22.71
C LEU A 590 -15.35 5.05 -22.11
N VAL A 591 -16.36 4.62 -21.34
CA VAL A 591 -16.41 3.31 -20.70
C VAL A 591 -17.67 2.57 -21.14
N PRO A 592 -17.70 2.08 -22.40
CA PRO A 592 -18.89 1.41 -22.96
C PRO A 592 -19.18 0.07 -22.26
N ASP A 593 -18.13 -0.63 -21.82
CA ASP A 593 -18.23 -1.82 -20.99
C ASP A 593 -17.86 -1.50 -19.54
N SER A 594 -18.86 -1.52 -18.66
CA SER A 594 -18.70 -1.33 -17.21
C SER A 594 -18.74 -2.65 -16.44
N SER A 595 -18.50 -3.79 -17.12
CA SER A 595 -18.52 -5.12 -16.49
C SER A 595 -17.20 -5.57 -15.89
N GLN A 596 -16.10 -5.03 -16.38
CA GLN A 596 -14.77 -5.51 -16.07
C GLN A 596 -13.73 -4.41 -16.30
N GLY A 597 -12.55 -4.63 -15.73
CA GLY A 597 -11.39 -3.77 -15.94
C GLY A 597 -11.40 -2.49 -15.10
N GLN A 598 -10.26 -1.80 -15.14
CA GLN A 598 -9.96 -0.64 -14.29
C GLN A 598 -10.81 0.58 -14.65
N ALA A 599 -11.11 0.80 -15.94
CA ALA A 599 -11.91 1.94 -16.38
C ALA A 599 -13.35 1.91 -15.83
N ALA A 600 -13.93 0.71 -15.67
CA ALA A 600 -15.25 0.53 -15.06
C ALA A 600 -15.24 0.98 -13.60
N LEU A 601 -14.22 0.54 -12.85
CA LEU A 601 -14.00 0.94 -11.47
C LEU A 601 -13.79 2.46 -11.32
N GLN A 602 -12.97 3.07 -12.19
CA GLN A 602 -12.76 4.52 -12.21
C GLN A 602 -14.08 5.30 -12.43
N LEU A 603 -14.94 4.79 -13.30
CA LEU A 603 -16.28 5.36 -13.51
C LEU A 603 -17.18 5.17 -12.27
N ALA A 604 -17.10 4.03 -11.59
CA ALA A 604 -17.83 3.79 -10.34
C ALA A 604 -17.39 4.77 -9.23
N ASP A 605 -16.09 5.00 -9.11
CA ASP A 605 -15.47 5.94 -8.20
C ASP A 605 -15.86 7.39 -8.51
N LEU A 606 -15.95 7.77 -9.79
CA LEU A 606 -16.52 9.05 -10.19
C LEU A 606 -17.99 9.16 -9.76
N TYR A 607 -18.83 8.17 -10.09
CA TYR A 607 -20.23 8.16 -9.67
C TYR A 607 -20.39 8.24 -8.15
N TYR A 608 -19.56 7.52 -7.40
CA TYR A 608 -19.52 7.58 -5.95
C TYR A 608 -19.23 9.00 -5.45
N ALA A 609 -18.19 9.63 -6.01
CA ALA A 609 -17.76 10.98 -5.63
C ALA A 609 -18.80 12.06 -5.94
N VAL A 610 -19.51 11.95 -7.07
CA VAL A 610 -20.60 12.88 -7.46
C VAL A 610 -21.97 12.43 -6.92
N ARG A 611 -22.00 11.52 -5.95
CA ARG A 611 -23.21 11.04 -5.23
C ARG A 611 -24.25 10.32 -6.11
N LYS A 612 -23.85 9.83 -7.29
CA LYS A 612 -24.64 8.92 -8.16
C LYS A 612 -24.53 7.48 -7.64
N HIS A 613 -25.04 7.26 -6.43
CA HIS A 613 -24.84 6.03 -5.66
C HIS A 613 -25.48 4.78 -6.29
N VAL A 614 -26.58 4.94 -7.04
CA VAL A 614 -27.25 3.80 -7.71
C VAL A 614 -26.39 3.26 -8.84
N GLU A 615 -25.80 4.15 -9.62
CA GLU A 615 -24.90 3.85 -10.72
C GLU A 615 -23.59 3.25 -10.22
N ALA A 616 -22.99 3.85 -9.18
CA ALA A 616 -21.78 3.34 -8.54
C ALA A 616 -21.99 1.90 -8.00
N ALA A 617 -23.09 1.65 -7.28
CA ALA A 617 -23.39 0.32 -6.73
C ALA A 617 -23.42 -0.78 -7.80
N ARG A 618 -24.03 -0.51 -8.96
CA ARG A 618 -24.15 -1.50 -10.05
C ARG A 618 -22.79 -1.98 -10.57
N ILE A 619 -21.78 -1.11 -10.53
CA ILE A 619 -20.43 -1.45 -10.96
C ILE A 619 -19.68 -2.12 -9.81
N TYR A 620 -19.67 -1.55 -8.60
CA TYR A 620 -18.98 -2.14 -7.44
C TYR A 620 -19.44 -3.57 -7.12
N GLU A 621 -20.71 -3.91 -7.35
CA GLU A 621 -21.24 -5.27 -7.23
C GLU A 621 -20.44 -6.33 -8.02
N ARG A 622 -19.78 -5.92 -9.11
CA ARG A 622 -19.01 -6.82 -9.98
C ARG A 622 -17.58 -7.06 -9.47
N PHE A 623 -17.09 -6.17 -8.60
CA PHE A 623 -15.72 -6.16 -8.11
C PHE A 623 -15.61 -6.46 -6.61
N ALA A 624 -16.72 -6.51 -5.88
CA ALA A 624 -16.79 -6.82 -4.45
C ALA A 624 -17.34 -8.24 -4.21
N PRO A 625 -16.50 -9.29 -4.26
CA PRO A 625 -16.94 -10.66 -4.05
C PRO A 625 -17.37 -10.91 -2.59
N ILE A 626 -18.48 -11.64 -2.43
CA ILE A 626 -19.04 -12.03 -1.13
C ILE A 626 -17.98 -12.71 -0.24
N GLY A 627 -18.04 -12.47 1.08
CA GLY A 627 -17.16 -13.12 2.05
C GLY A 627 -15.84 -12.37 2.29
N HIS A 628 -15.65 -11.19 1.70
CA HIS A 628 -14.48 -10.34 1.88
C HIS A 628 -14.86 -9.01 2.55
N ARG A 629 -13.86 -8.31 3.09
CA ARG A 629 -14.02 -6.97 3.67
C ARG A 629 -12.86 -6.09 3.21
N THR A 630 -13.16 -5.19 2.28
CA THR A 630 -12.19 -4.28 1.65
C THR A 630 -12.84 -2.91 1.46
N GLU A 631 -12.06 -1.93 1.01
CA GLU A 631 -12.57 -0.59 0.69
C GLU A 631 -13.73 -0.61 -0.33
N LEU A 632 -13.69 -1.51 -1.34
CA LEU A 632 -14.81 -1.69 -2.28
C LEU A 632 -16.11 -2.09 -1.57
N HIS A 633 -16.02 -2.95 -0.55
CA HIS A 633 -17.18 -3.39 0.22
C HIS A 633 -17.74 -2.25 1.06
N VAL A 634 -16.87 -1.40 1.61
CA VAL A 634 -17.27 -0.20 2.35
C VAL A 634 -17.98 0.79 1.44
N ARG A 635 -17.41 1.10 0.26
CA ARG A 635 -18.03 1.98 -0.73
C ARG A 635 -19.36 1.43 -1.25
N LEU A 636 -19.43 0.12 -1.52
CA LEU A 636 -20.66 -0.54 -1.91
C LEU A 636 -21.73 -0.45 -0.82
N LEU A 637 -21.35 -0.64 0.45
CA LEU A 637 -22.25 -0.48 1.58
C LEU A 637 -22.78 0.95 1.69
N VAL A 638 -21.91 1.96 1.56
CA VAL A 638 -22.33 3.38 1.49
C VAL A 638 -23.33 3.57 0.37
N CYS A 639 -23.05 3.09 -0.84
CA CYS A 639 -23.96 3.23 -1.97
C CYS A 639 -25.32 2.59 -1.68
N TYR A 640 -25.37 1.40 -1.07
CA TYR A 640 -26.64 0.77 -0.73
C TYR A 640 -27.41 1.53 0.34
N VAL A 641 -26.75 2.02 1.39
CA VAL A 641 -27.40 2.80 2.46
C VAL A 641 -27.93 4.12 1.92
N ARG A 642 -27.14 4.83 1.10
CA ARG A 642 -27.52 6.14 0.52
C ARG A 642 -28.58 6.03 -0.57
N SER A 643 -28.59 4.96 -1.35
CA SER A 643 -29.62 4.70 -2.37
C SER A 643 -30.90 4.04 -1.83
N GLY A 644 -30.92 3.67 -0.54
CA GLY A 644 -32.06 2.97 0.07
C GLY A 644 -32.20 1.50 -0.32
N ALA A 645 -31.15 0.87 -0.87
CA ALA A 645 -31.11 -0.55 -1.22
C ALA A 645 -30.95 -1.46 0.03
N ARG A 646 -31.89 -1.34 0.99
CA ARG A 646 -31.79 -1.90 2.35
C ARG A 646 -31.54 -3.40 2.40
N LYS A 647 -32.20 -4.16 1.53
CA LYS A 647 -32.04 -5.62 1.45
C LYS A 647 -30.60 -5.99 1.09
N LYS A 648 -30.05 -5.36 0.06
CA LYS A 648 -28.68 -5.58 -0.40
C LYS A 648 -27.65 -5.14 0.65
N ALA A 649 -27.88 -4.01 1.33
CA ALA A 649 -27.03 -3.56 2.44
C ALA A 649 -26.96 -4.59 3.57
N ARG A 650 -28.10 -5.18 3.95
CA ARG A 650 -28.16 -6.21 4.99
C ARG A 650 -27.49 -7.52 4.56
N GLU A 651 -27.70 -7.94 3.32
CA GLU A 651 -27.03 -9.11 2.74
C GLU A 651 -25.50 -8.93 2.75
N LEU A 652 -25.01 -7.76 2.32
CA LEU A 652 -23.59 -7.43 2.33
C LEU A 652 -23.02 -7.48 3.75
N LEU A 653 -23.64 -6.78 4.72
CA LEU A 653 -23.20 -6.79 6.13
C LEU A 653 -23.14 -8.20 6.71
N THR A 654 -24.12 -9.04 6.40
CA THR A 654 -24.17 -10.44 6.87
C THR A 654 -23.05 -11.28 6.27
N SER A 655 -22.57 -10.92 5.08
CA SER A 655 -21.48 -11.62 4.40
C SER A 655 -20.08 -11.17 4.81
N LEU A 656 -19.93 -10.04 5.51
CA LEU A 656 -18.61 -9.53 5.89
C LEU A 656 -17.94 -10.47 6.90
N PRO A 657 -16.67 -10.86 6.68
CA PRO A 657 -15.93 -11.73 7.59
C PRO A 657 -15.55 -11.01 8.89
N GLY A 658 -15.30 -11.81 9.93
CA GLY A 658 -14.81 -11.35 11.23
C GLY A 658 -15.82 -10.47 11.99
N ASP A 659 -15.34 -9.79 13.04
CA ASP A 659 -16.17 -8.84 13.79
C ASP A 659 -16.21 -7.47 13.09
N TRP A 660 -16.93 -7.42 11.96
CA TRP A 660 -17.06 -6.19 11.18
C TRP A 660 -17.67 -5.03 11.98
N ALA A 661 -18.47 -5.32 13.02
CA ALA A 661 -19.07 -4.29 13.86
C ALA A 661 -18.07 -3.64 14.83
N ALA A 662 -16.84 -4.15 14.96
CA ALA A 662 -15.76 -3.46 15.66
C ALA A 662 -15.28 -2.22 14.89
N ASP A 663 -15.35 -2.26 13.55
CA ASP A 663 -15.04 -1.12 12.68
C ASP A 663 -16.08 -0.01 12.88
N GLU A 664 -15.64 1.18 13.27
CA GLU A 664 -16.55 2.29 13.57
C GLU A 664 -17.34 2.75 12.35
N HIS A 665 -16.71 2.78 11.18
CA HIS A 665 -17.34 3.29 9.96
C HIS A 665 -18.43 2.33 9.47
N ILE A 666 -18.13 1.03 9.42
CA ILE A 666 -19.11 -0.01 9.06
C ILE A 666 -20.24 -0.04 10.10
N ARG A 667 -19.91 0.05 11.40
CA ARG A 667 -20.90 0.12 12.48
C ARG A 667 -21.84 1.33 12.32
N ARG A 668 -21.30 2.51 11.97
CA ARG A 668 -22.09 3.73 11.74
C ARG A 668 -23.05 3.58 10.56
N LEU A 669 -22.61 2.99 9.46
CA LEU A 669 -23.46 2.69 8.29
C LEU A 669 -24.55 1.67 8.63
N ALA A 670 -24.22 0.64 9.41
CA ALA A 670 -25.18 -0.35 9.88
C ALA A 670 -26.25 0.27 10.82
N LEU A 671 -25.85 1.19 11.71
CA LEU A 671 -26.79 1.95 12.54
C LEU A 671 -27.71 2.83 11.68
N GLU A 672 -27.18 3.52 10.68
CA GLU A 672 -27.99 4.33 9.75
C GLU A 672 -29.01 3.45 9.01
N LEU A 673 -28.59 2.28 8.51
CA LEU A 673 -29.47 1.31 7.86
C LEU A 673 -30.60 0.84 8.79
N GLY A 674 -30.26 0.47 10.04
CA GLY A 674 -31.23 0.03 11.03
C GLY A 674 -32.24 1.12 11.39
N GLN A 675 -31.80 2.38 11.49
CA GLN A 675 -32.66 3.54 11.73
C GLN A 675 -33.62 3.77 10.55
N GLN A 676 -33.11 3.73 9.31
CA GLN A 676 -33.94 3.87 8.11
C GLN A 676 -34.99 2.75 7.98
N ALA A 677 -34.68 1.55 8.49
CA ALA A 677 -35.57 0.39 8.46
C ALA A 677 -36.49 0.26 9.68
N ALA A 678 -36.27 1.06 10.74
CA ALA A 678 -36.89 0.89 12.05
C ALA A 678 -36.72 -0.53 12.64
N ASP A 679 -35.57 -1.17 12.38
CA ASP A 679 -35.24 -2.52 12.83
C ASP A 679 -34.53 -2.48 14.19
N TRP A 680 -35.31 -2.47 15.27
CA TRP A 680 -34.81 -2.36 16.64
C TRP A 680 -33.97 -3.55 17.08
N ASP A 681 -34.33 -4.76 16.63
CA ASP A 681 -33.56 -5.97 16.94
C ASP A 681 -32.16 -5.92 16.33
N PHE A 682 -32.01 -5.29 15.17
CA PHE A 682 -30.71 -5.03 14.55
C PHE A 682 -29.94 -3.88 15.21
N LEU A 683 -30.64 -2.82 15.67
CA LEU A 683 -30.02 -1.63 16.25
C LEU A 683 -29.45 -1.83 17.65
N VAL A 684 -30.19 -2.50 18.55
CA VAL A 684 -29.83 -2.64 19.97
C VAL A 684 -28.41 -3.21 20.17
N PRO A 685 -28.01 -4.34 19.57
CA PRO A 685 -26.66 -4.90 19.80
C PRO A 685 -25.55 -4.01 19.21
N LEU A 686 -25.81 -3.27 18.13
CA LEU A 686 -24.85 -2.33 17.55
C LEU A 686 -24.70 -1.08 18.42
N ALA A 687 -25.80 -0.60 18.99
CA ALA A 687 -25.81 0.51 19.93
C ALA A 687 -25.11 0.15 21.24
N GLU A 688 -25.35 -1.04 21.80
CA GLU A 688 -24.63 -1.55 22.98
C GLU A 688 -23.12 -1.59 22.75
N ARG A 689 -22.66 -2.09 21.59
CA ARG A 689 -21.23 -2.07 21.23
C ARG A 689 -20.66 -0.66 21.05
N LEU A 690 -21.45 0.28 20.52
CA LEU A 690 -21.08 1.69 20.49
C LEU A 690 -20.93 2.24 21.92
N CYS A 691 -21.82 1.84 22.83
CA CYS A 691 -21.71 2.16 24.25
C CYS A 691 -20.48 1.51 24.89
N GLU A 692 -20.15 0.25 24.59
CA GLU A 692 -18.98 -0.42 25.20
C GLU A 692 -17.64 0.14 24.69
N SER A 693 -17.57 0.51 23.40
CA SER A 693 -16.40 1.14 22.79
C SER A 693 -16.26 2.63 23.14
N ALA A 694 -17.35 3.28 23.57
CA ALA A 694 -17.38 4.65 24.07
C ALA A 694 -18.38 4.79 25.26
N PRO A 695 -18.05 4.29 26.47
CA PRO A 695 -18.98 4.15 27.61
C PRO A 695 -19.57 5.42 28.22
N LYS A 696 -19.34 6.57 27.59
CA LYS A 696 -19.93 7.86 27.98
C LYS A 696 -20.72 8.57 26.89
N SER A 697 -20.67 8.15 25.62
CA SER A 697 -21.45 8.79 24.52
C SER A 697 -22.89 8.27 24.42
N SER A 698 -23.25 7.27 25.22
CA SER A 698 -24.59 6.67 25.29
C SER A 698 -25.60 7.44 26.15
N GLY A 699 -25.29 8.66 26.55
CA GLY A 699 -26.09 9.47 27.47
C GLY A 699 -27.10 10.44 26.84
N ALA A 700 -27.06 10.71 25.53
CA ALA A 700 -27.81 11.83 24.94
C ALA A 700 -29.05 11.44 24.11
N GLY A 701 -29.40 10.15 24.04
CA GLY A 701 -30.65 9.67 23.41
C GLY A 701 -31.48 8.70 24.25
N CYS A 702 -31.00 8.31 25.43
CA CYS A 702 -31.68 7.35 26.32
C CYS A 702 -32.15 7.97 27.65
N SER A 703 -32.23 9.30 27.76
CA SER A 703 -32.68 9.95 28.99
C SER A 703 -34.19 10.25 29.08
N ASP A 704 -35.01 9.73 28.16
CA ASP A 704 -36.46 9.64 28.37
C ASP A 704 -36.97 8.24 28.05
N SER A 705 -36.50 7.24 28.78
CA SER A 705 -37.33 6.17 29.34
C SER A 705 -36.49 5.13 30.07
N SER A 706 -37.07 4.65 31.15
CA SER A 706 -36.76 3.54 32.07
C SER A 706 -35.96 2.32 31.58
N TRP A 707 -34.77 2.49 31.00
CA TRP A 707 -33.88 1.40 30.60
C TRP A 707 -32.62 1.36 31.46
N ALA A 708 -32.76 0.92 32.71
CA ALA A 708 -31.74 0.15 33.47
C ALA A 708 -32.00 0.21 34.98
N SER A 709 -32.71 -0.78 35.51
CA SER A 709 -32.39 -1.30 36.84
C SER A 709 -32.78 -2.77 37.03
N ARG A 710 -31.73 -3.61 37.11
CA ARG A 710 -31.59 -4.88 37.86
C ARG A 710 -31.98 -6.23 37.21
N PRO A 711 -31.36 -7.35 37.69
CA PRO A 711 -30.77 -8.39 36.84
C PRO A 711 -31.54 -9.72 36.80
N ARG A 712 -31.22 -10.51 35.76
CA ARG A 712 -31.32 -11.97 35.60
C ARG A 712 -32.66 -12.68 35.92
N ARG A 713 -33.07 -13.45 34.87
CA ARG A 713 -33.81 -14.73 34.82
C ARG A 713 -35.34 -14.73 34.74
N CYS A 714 -35.77 -15.67 33.88
CA CYS A 714 -37.03 -16.40 33.76
C CYS A 714 -38.07 -15.89 32.74
N SER A 715 -38.20 -16.70 31.68
CA SER A 715 -39.43 -17.20 31.06
C SER A 715 -40.73 -16.46 31.37
N ASP A 716 -41.27 -15.74 30.40
CA ASP A 716 -42.47 -16.16 29.68
C ASP A 716 -42.91 -15.07 28.70
N SER A 717 -43.12 -15.51 27.47
CA SER A 717 -43.58 -14.73 26.32
C SER A 717 -45.00 -14.19 26.52
N THR A 718 -45.27 -13.00 25.97
CA THR A 718 -46.58 -12.40 25.58
C THR A 718 -47.32 -11.40 26.46
N LYS A 719 -46.79 -10.85 27.58
CA LYS A 719 -47.55 -9.82 28.34
C LYS A 719 -46.92 -8.45 28.59
N ILE A 720 -45.72 -8.14 28.11
CA ILE A 720 -45.02 -6.89 28.49
C ILE A 720 -45.15 -5.73 27.47
N TRP A 721 -45.69 -5.96 26.27
CA TRP A 721 -45.62 -4.97 25.19
C TRP A 721 -46.86 -4.05 25.00
N ARG A 722 -47.89 -4.13 25.85
CA ARG A 722 -49.11 -3.31 25.67
C ARG A 722 -48.98 -1.81 26.03
N PRO A 723 -48.17 -1.37 27.01
CA PRO A 723 -48.03 0.07 27.31
C PRO A 723 -47.09 0.82 26.36
N TYR A 724 -46.15 0.12 25.70
CA TYR A 724 -45.17 0.72 24.78
C TYR A 724 -45.74 1.05 23.39
N LEU A 725 -46.86 0.41 23.01
CA LEU A 725 -47.54 0.63 21.73
C LEU A 725 -48.36 1.93 21.69
N THR A 726 -48.80 2.46 22.83
CA THR A 726 -49.67 3.67 22.89
C THR A 726 -48.87 4.97 22.77
N SER A 727 -47.64 5.01 23.28
CA SER A 727 -46.76 6.19 23.18
C SER A 727 -46.08 6.32 21.81
N LEU A 728 -45.88 5.21 21.09
CA LEU A 728 -45.34 5.25 19.71
C LEU A 728 -46.37 5.79 18.70
N MET A 729 -47.67 5.49 18.88
CA MET A 729 -48.75 6.05 18.03
C MET A 729 -48.94 7.56 18.24
N ALA A 730 -48.67 8.08 19.44
CA ALA A 730 -48.80 9.52 19.74
C ALA A 730 -47.71 10.39 19.08
N ILE A 731 -46.55 9.82 18.73
CA ILE A 731 -45.45 10.51 18.05
C ILE A 731 -45.67 10.54 16.53
N ILE A 732 -46.35 9.52 15.98
CA ILE A 732 -46.72 9.42 14.56
C ILE A 732 -47.91 10.34 14.21
N ASP A 733 -48.85 10.58 15.13
CA ASP A 733 -49.98 11.49 14.88
C ASP A 733 -49.56 12.98 14.89
N LYS A 734 -48.53 13.34 15.67
CA LYS A 734 -47.99 14.70 15.75
C LYS A 734 -47.16 15.12 14.53
N SER A 735 -46.66 14.14 13.77
CA SER A 735 -45.88 14.37 12.54
C SER A 735 -46.76 14.40 11.28
N ARG A 736 -48.02 13.94 11.34
CA ARG A 736 -49.02 14.13 10.27
C ARG A 736 -49.73 15.49 10.31
N SER A 737 -49.77 16.17 11.47
CA SER A 737 -50.44 17.49 11.61
C SER A 737 -49.58 18.69 11.18
N LEU A 738 -48.28 18.50 10.89
CA LEU A 738 -47.36 19.58 10.48
C LEU A 738 -47.12 19.66 8.96
N LEU A 739 -47.77 18.80 8.16
CA LEU A 739 -47.72 18.80 6.68
C LEU A 739 -49.01 19.28 6.01
N ARG A 740 -49.90 19.94 6.75
CA ARG A 740 -51.01 20.73 6.21
C ARG A 740 -51.02 22.10 6.86
N LEU A 741 -50.08 22.97 6.48
CA LEU A 741 -50.13 24.44 6.54
C LEU A 741 -48.71 25.00 6.26
N SER A 742 -48.28 24.87 4.99
CA SER A 742 -47.41 25.79 4.25
C SER A 742 -47.14 25.17 2.89
#